data_AF-A0A957NQL4-F1
#
_entry.id   AF-A0A957NQL4-F1
#
_cell.length_a   1.000
_cell.length_b   1.000
_cell.length_c   1.000
_cell.angle_alpha   90.00
_cell.angle_beta   90.00
_cell.angle_gamma   90.00
#
_symmetry.space_group_name_H-M   'P 1'
#
loop_
_entity.id
_entity.type
_entity.pdbx_description
1 polymer ?
#
loop_
_entity_poly.entity_id
_entity_poly.type
_entity_poly.pdbx_seq_one_letter_code
_entity_poly.pdbx_strand_id
1 'polypeptide(L)'
;ELAAAPQVEQAWHNGRSSTQYAFSADIQIKTIPLPTAGNIGRFSQTDSLYVEGTNNLAQNTIQMALWGGSVSVADRANAYQVRTQHGRTETRIGDGEWQTSNESAIAFATEGDFLAFLDVVQNVALATDRLPAAGEPACALLDCDHLAVYTFDLDSRAYAQKLTRISQQQLQRSGQLPPGATIQIPPHLANISGAGELWVDGRGLPVRQSVTIAMPPTPSADNRTETVMDIYFSGYQSDPPLFAALPGLDALSRSRARIELPTTSEVSMSMSLFTLAVLGMVILIRPGRRVRAAVTVVMLIAIILTPTLQVQAGALAMDRLSAKQANQAATDAAQAAGQKVLASQYAARFAAPYTPPRSVLNLPADAPTLQSTTLDSDGDGLTDSMEELIGTSPYSSDTDDDTISDSDEVYGFLYNNKRWYGNPLEADSNGDSIIDSMEWTPGAPDSDGDGTPDLYDDDDDNDGVPDDIDISRLVAGQDNMGNAVTFSRANPLQLTVDGLQTGSYTFVDLQLRPTDPDHLWYAYNVLNWPHDEKGNMQDWDGKTFFDHCVATGGGNCQMTPDANGDIKLVPMLEITVRDLNTLPAKADGSLDTELLANYNITVQPSGTLTDTYLVYARLNLVEESVTGNKVAFQTQLLYQPKATWNPQQVRMVWAVNALNEQYADPESAKARLAAQNGRGDNVVTVLHTYDDEFQLTGFNVREDRGVDMAIVYEDPALDPALNEDDALAQMTYGLENSFLTNRDCDFLDNQGQCVGNGRRDITIPEIYRRWNHATNSGITAGEMWGLDANYLNVS
;
A
#
# COMPACT_ATOMS: atom_id res chain seq x y z
N GLU A 1 -37.36 -10.85 3.62
CA GLU A 1 -36.80 -11.37 2.35
C GLU A 1 -37.66 -11.15 1.10
N LEU A 2 -38.90 -11.67 0.97
CA LEU A 2 -39.69 -11.64 -0.29
C LEU A 2 -40.06 -10.26 -0.89
N ALA A 3 -39.79 -9.14 -0.22
CA ALA A 3 -40.13 -7.78 -0.68
C ALA A 3 -38.90 -6.88 -0.99
N ALA A 4 -37.68 -7.30 -0.65
CA ALA A 4 -36.48 -6.45 -0.77
C ALA A 4 -35.90 -6.46 -2.19
N ALA A 5 -35.78 -7.63 -2.82
CA ALA A 5 -35.24 -7.73 -4.18
C ALA A 5 -36.01 -6.90 -5.24
N PRO A 6 -37.36 -6.87 -5.26
CA PRO A 6 -38.09 -6.00 -6.19
C PRO A 6 -37.88 -4.50 -5.94
N GLN A 7 -37.56 -4.10 -4.70
CA GLN A 7 -37.29 -2.69 -4.37
C GLN A 7 -35.91 -2.25 -4.85
N VAL A 8 -34.89 -3.11 -4.70
CA VAL A 8 -33.56 -2.88 -5.30
C VAL A 8 -33.64 -2.85 -6.82
N GLU A 9 -34.40 -3.76 -7.45
CA GLU A 9 -34.66 -3.75 -8.89
C GLU A 9 -35.38 -2.45 -9.34
N GLN A 10 -36.37 -1.99 -8.57
CA GLN A 10 -37.06 -0.73 -8.83
C GLN A 10 -36.14 0.48 -8.66
N ALA A 11 -35.29 0.51 -7.63
CA ALA A 11 -34.32 1.58 -7.41
C ALA A 11 -33.28 1.65 -8.53
N TRP A 12 -32.79 0.50 -8.98
CA TRP A 12 -31.95 0.37 -10.16
C TRP A 12 -32.64 0.93 -11.42
N HIS A 13 -33.90 0.56 -11.66
CA HIS A 13 -34.69 1.10 -12.76
C HIS A 13 -34.91 2.61 -12.65
N ASN A 14 -35.20 3.12 -11.46
CA ASN A 14 -35.42 4.56 -11.23
C ASN A 14 -34.14 5.34 -11.52
N GLY A 15 -32.99 4.90 -11.00
CA GLY A 15 -31.68 5.48 -11.29
C GLY A 15 -31.37 5.48 -12.79
N ARG A 16 -31.66 4.38 -13.49
CA ARG A 16 -31.44 4.26 -14.95
C ARG A 16 -32.47 4.97 -15.83
N SER A 17 -33.64 5.27 -15.29
CA SER A 17 -34.68 6.06 -15.97
C SER A 17 -34.35 7.55 -16.01
N SER A 18 -33.43 7.99 -15.14
CA SER A 18 -32.84 9.32 -15.26
C SER A 18 -32.02 9.43 -16.55
N THR A 19 -32.11 10.58 -17.21
CA THR A 19 -31.31 10.83 -18.43
C THR A 19 -29.82 10.98 -18.11
N GLN A 20 -29.50 11.40 -16.88
CA GLN A 20 -28.17 11.65 -16.38
C GLN A 20 -28.15 11.62 -14.84
N TYR A 21 -27.03 11.18 -14.26
CA TYR A 21 -26.71 11.33 -12.84
C TYR A 21 -25.23 11.73 -12.65
N ALA A 22 -24.92 12.35 -11.51
CA ALA A 22 -23.56 12.62 -11.03
C ALA A 22 -23.18 11.60 -9.95
N PHE A 23 -21.88 11.34 -9.81
CA PHE A 23 -21.38 10.44 -8.79
C PHE A 23 -20.04 10.91 -8.24
N SER A 24 -19.76 10.53 -7.00
CA SER A 24 -18.42 10.50 -6.42
C SER A 24 -18.17 9.14 -5.80
N ALA A 25 -16.94 8.64 -5.81
CA ALA A 25 -16.62 7.34 -5.26
C ALA A 25 -15.24 7.33 -4.61
N ASP A 26 -15.16 6.68 -3.45
CA ASP A 26 -13.91 6.29 -2.80
C ASP A 26 -13.68 4.81 -3.10
N ILE A 27 -12.52 4.50 -3.67
CA ILE A 27 -12.18 3.15 -4.12
C ILE A 27 -10.87 2.76 -3.45
N GLN A 28 -10.89 1.69 -2.66
CA GLN A 28 -9.71 1.11 -2.03
C GLN A 28 -9.38 -0.23 -2.69
N ILE A 29 -8.12 -0.44 -3.03
CA ILE A 29 -7.63 -1.69 -3.62
C ILE A 29 -6.61 -2.29 -2.64
N LYS A 30 -6.99 -3.35 -1.93
CA LYS A 30 -6.14 -4.07 -0.99
C LYS A 30 -5.46 -5.26 -1.68
N THR A 31 -4.14 -5.22 -1.79
CA THR A 31 -3.32 -6.33 -2.28
C THR A 31 -2.81 -7.14 -1.09
N ILE A 32 -3.34 -8.34 -0.92
CA ILE A 32 -3.10 -9.21 0.23
C ILE A 32 -2.15 -10.35 -0.20
N PRO A 33 -0.93 -10.47 0.36
CA PRO A 33 -0.04 -11.58 0.07
C PRO A 33 -0.68 -12.94 0.42
N LEU A 34 -0.49 -13.94 -0.43
CA LEU A 34 -0.92 -15.31 -0.11
C LEU A 34 0.04 -15.94 0.90
N PRO A 35 -0.44 -16.86 1.75
CA PRO A 35 0.38 -17.56 2.74
C PRO A 35 1.29 -18.60 2.06
N THR A 36 2.29 -18.13 1.33
CA THR A 36 3.31 -18.94 0.65
C THR A 36 4.69 -18.62 1.24
N ALA A 37 5.63 -19.56 1.12
CA ALA A 37 6.99 -19.38 1.63
C ALA A 37 7.73 -18.17 1.03
N GLY A 38 7.30 -17.66 -0.14
CA GLY A 38 7.87 -16.48 -0.79
C GLY A 38 7.34 -15.14 -0.25
N ASN A 39 6.28 -15.17 0.57
CA ASN A 39 5.61 -13.98 1.11
C ASN A 39 5.74 -13.83 2.64
N ILE A 40 6.56 -14.66 3.28
CA ILE A 40 6.85 -14.53 4.70
C ILE A 40 7.45 -13.14 4.95
N GLY A 41 6.79 -12.32 5.78
CA GLY A 41 7.18 -10.94 6.07
C GLY A 41 6.69 -9.89 5.07
N ARG A 42 5.70 -10.20 4.22
CA ARG A 42 5.01 -9.21 3.38
C ARG A 42 3.64 -8.88 3.96
N PHE A 43 3.31 -7.60 4.02
CA PHE A 43 2.03 -7.07 4.52
C PHE A 43 1.06 -6.75 3.38
N SER A 44 -0.22 -6.59 3.71
CA SER A 44 -1.19 -6.10 2.73
C SER A 44 -0.92 -4.64 2.39
N GLN A 45 -0.96 -4.31 1.11
CA GLN A 45 -0.84 -2.93 0.63
C GLN A 45 -2.22 -2.42 0.20
N THR A 46 -2.60 -1.21 0.61
CA THR A 46 -3.87 -0.58 0.22
C THR A 46 -3.62 0.64 -0.65
N ASP A 47 -4.18 0.65 -1.86
CA ASP A 47 -4.15 1.81 -2.77
C ASP A 47 -5.54 2.48 -2.79
N SER A 48 -5.59 3.79 -2.52
CA SER A 48 -6.84 4.56 -2.49
C SER A 48 -6.99 5.47 -3.71
N LEU A 49 -8.22 5.53 -4.24
CA LEU A 49 -8.59 6.28 -5.43
C LEU A 49 -9.95 6.98 -5.21
N TYR A 50 -9.96 8.31 -5.26
CA TYR A 50 -11.17 9.10 -5.33
C TYR A 50 -11.56 9.37 -6.79
N VAL A 51 -12.84 9.23 -7.11
CA VAL A 51 -13.41 9.45 -8.45
C VAL A 51 -14.60 10.38 -8.34
N GLU A 52 -14.72 11.36 -9.22
CA GLU A 52 -15.91 12.22 -9.34
C GLU A 52 -16.29 12.34 -10.81
N GLY A 53 -17.58 12.34 -11.13
CA GLY A 53 -17.99 12.36 -12.53
C GLY A 53 -19.48 12.48 -12.77
N THR A 54 -19.83 12.44 -14.05
CA THR A 54 -21.21 12.44 -14.53
C THR A 54 -21.39 11.34 -15.55
N ASN A 55 -22.50 10.62 -15.43
CA ASN A 55 -22.92 9.61 -16.38
C ASN A 55 -24.20 10.06 -17.10
N ASN A 56 -24.15 10.18 -18.41
CA ASN A 56 -25.31 10.45 -19.25
C ASN A 56 -25.73 9.15 -19.95
N LEU A 57 -26.76 8.53 -19.39
CA LEU A 57 -27.28 7.24 -19.85
C LEU A 57 -27.95 7.35 -21.21
N ALA A 58 -28.56 8.50 -21.53
CA ALA A 58 -29.23 8.73 -22.82
C ALA A 58 -28.23 8.81 -23.99
N GLN A 59 -27.04 9.37 -23.75
CA GLN A 59 -25.98 9.52 -24.75
C GLN A 59 -24.92 8.42 -24.67
N ASN A 60 -25.01 7.53 -23.68
CA ASN A 60 -24.00 6.52 -23.35
C ASN A 60 -22.60 7.14 -23.22
N THR A 61 -22.52 8.25 -22.48
CA THR A 61 -21.28 8.98 -22.22
C THR A 61 -21.03 9.12 -20.74
N ILE A 62 -19.84 8.71 -20.30
CA ILE A 62 -19.34 8.98 -18.96
C ILE A 62 -18.18 9.96 -19.07
N GLN A 63 -18.13 10.92 -18.16
CA GLN A 63 -16.97 11.77 -17.95
C GLN A 63 -16.66 11.76 -16.46
N MET A 64 -15.42 11.47 -16.13
CA MET A 64 -14.96 11.41 -14.76
C MET A 64 -13.55 11.96 -14.65
N ALA A 65 -13.25 12.43 -13.46
CA ALA A 65 -11.95 12.80 -13.02
C ALA A 65 -11.56 11.86 -11.88
N LEU A 66 -10.31 11.44 -11.91
CA LEU A 66 -9.73 10.46 -11.01
C LEU A 66 -8.59 11.13 -10.24
N TRP A 67 -8.60 10.92 -8.94
CA TRP A 67 -7.65 11.41 -7.96
C TRP A 67 -7.14 10.22 -7.16
N GLY A 68 -6.00 9.72 -7.55
CA GLY A 68 -5.30 8.60 -6.90
C GLY A 68 -3.86 8.63 -7.38
N GLY A 69 -2.92 8.29 -6.50
CA GLY A 69 -1.51 8.64 -6.69
C GLY A 69 -1.27 10.16 -6.65
N SER A 70 -0.83 10.76 -7.77
CA SER A 70 -0.23 12.10 -7.85
C SER A 70 -1.11 13.33 -7.77
N VAL A 71 -2.44 13.18 -7.81
CA VAL A 71 -3.34 14.33 -7.96
C VAL A 71 -4.28 14.43 -6.77
N SER A 72 -4.15 15.53 -6.03
CA SER A 72 -5.03 15.89 -4.91
C SER A 72 -6.40 16.35 -5.39
N VAL A 73 -7.45 16.04 -4.63
CA VAL A 73 -8.80 16.61 -4.79
C VAL A 73 -8.79 18.15 -4.67
N ALA A 74 -7.79 18.72 -3.98
CA ALA A 74 -7.56 20.15 -3.90
C ALA A 74 -6.93 20.75 -5.18
N ASP A 75 -6.26 19.95 -6.00
CA ASP A 75 -5.70 20.34 -7.30
C ASP A 75 -6.57 19.82 -8.46
N ARG A 76 -7.81 20.32 -8.51
CA ARG A 76 -8.79 20.00 -9.57
C ARG A 76 -8.27 20.30 -10.98
N ALA A 77 -7.22 21.13 -11.12
CA ALA A 77 -6.64 21.51 -12.40
C ALA A 77 -5.77 20.41 -13.03
N ASN A 78 -5.33 19.41 -12.26
CA ASN A 78 -4.41 18.35 -12.71
C ASN A 78 -5.01 16.93 -12.70
N ALA A 79 -6.31 16.77 -12.43
CA ALA A 79 -6.98 15.47 -12.40
C ALA A 79 -6.74 14.63 -13.66
N TYR A 80 -6.56 13.31 -13.46
CA TYR A 80 -6.59 12.36 -14.57
C TYR A 80 -8.04 12.24 -15.03
N GLN A 81 -8.34 12.78 -16.19
CA GLN A 81 -9.69 12.83 -16.71
C GLN A 81 -9.88 11.75 -17.74
N VAL A 82 -10.97 11.00 -17.58
CA VAL A 82 -11.40 9.97 -18.51
C VAL A 82 -12.77 10.36 -19.03
N ARG A 83 -12.94 10.26 -20.35
CA ARG A 83 -14.27 10.31 -20.94
C ARG A 83 -14.47 9.18 -21.90
N THR A 84 -15.68 8.64 -21.90
CA THR A 84 -16.13 7.68 -22.89
C THR A 84 -17.20 8.34 -23.74
N GLN A 85 -16.99 8.40 -25.05
CA GLN A 85 -17.97 8.90 -26.00
C GLN A 85 -18.06 7.96 -27.20
N HIS A 86 -19.27 7.55 -27.58
CA HIS A 86 -19.49 6.63 -28.71
C HIS A 86 -18.67 5.32 -28.64
N GLY A 87 -18.43 4.82 -27.42
CA GLY A 87 -17.66 3.60 -27.18
C GLY A 87 -16.14 3.72 -27.37
N ARG A 88 -15.60 4.95 -27.40
CA ARG A 88 -14.16 5.24 -27.36
C ARG A 88 -13.81 5.92 -26.05
N THR A 89 -12.74 5.45 -25.42
CA THR A 89 -12.18 6.03 -24.20
C THR A 89 -11.05 6.99 -24.56
N GLU A 90 -11.15 8.22 -24.07
CA GLU A 90 -10.14 9.24 -24.20
C GLU A 90 -9.69 9.67 -22.81
N THR A 91 -8.40 9.98 -22.68
CA THR A 91 -7.80 10.37 -21.41
C THR A 91 -6.98 11.63 -21.57
N ARG A 92 -6.85 12.41 -20.50
CA ARG A 92 -5.95 13.56 -20.41
C ARG A 92 -5.56 13.81 -18.96
N ILE A 93 -4.48 14.54 -18.76
CA ILE A 93 -4.05 15.04 -17.45
C ILE A 93 -4.21 16.56 -17.48
N GLY A 94 -4.93 17.10 -16.50
CA GLY A 94 -5.24 18.52 -16.39
C GLY A 94 -5.81 19.15 -17.67
N ASP A 95 -5.21 20.25 -18.13
CA ASP A 95 -5.59 20.97 -19.35
C ASP A 95 -4.93 20.42 -20.64
N GLY A 96 -4.31 19.24 -20.57
CA GLY A 96 -3.70 18.58 -21.72
C GLY A 96 -4.71 18.23 -22.84
N GLU A 97 -4.16 17.99 -24.04
CA GLU A 97 -4.95 17.48 -25.17
C GLU A 97 -5.48 16.07 -24.88
N TRP A 98 -6.73 15.80 -25.28
CA TRP A 98 -7.32 14.47 -25.17
C TRP A 98 -6.59 13.48 -26.07
N GLN A 99 -6.15 12.37 -25.48
CA GLN A 99 -5.48 11.29 -26.18
C GLN A 99 -6.39 10.07 -26.23
N THR A 100 -6.49 9.44 -27.41
CA THR A 100 -7.18 8.14 -27.52
C THR A 100 -6.32 7.08 -26.83
N SER A 101 -6.84 6.49 -25.76
CA SER A 101 -6.16 5.41 -25.06
C SER A 101 -6.58 4.06 -25.63
N ASN A 102 -5.62 3.15 -25.76
CA ASN A 102 -5.88 1.73 -26.04
C ASN A 102 -6.04 0.93 -24.74
N GLU A 103 -5.84 1.57 -23.59
CA GLU A 103 -5.88 0.94 -22.28
C GLU A 103 -7.24 1.14 -21.62
N SER A 104 -7.72 0.05 -21.01
CA SER A 104 -8.91 0.02 -20.18
C SER A 104 -8.63 0.74 -18.87
N ALA A 105 -8.57 2.08 -18.88
CA ALA A 105 -8.34 2.91 -17.69
C ALA A 105 -9.47 2.83 -16.63
N ILE A 106 -10.43 1.91 -16.80
CA ILE A 106 -11.61 1.77 -15.94
C ILE A 106 -11.93 0.27 -15.83
N ALA A 107 -11.19 -0.47 -15.01
CA ALA A 107 -11.50 -1.87 -14.71
C ALA A 107 -12.66 -2.01 -13.69
N PHE A 108 -12.93 -0.95 -12.91
CA PHE A 108 -13.83 -0.96 -11.76
C PHE A 108 -15.27 -0.50 -12.09
N ALA A 109 -15.49 0.40 -13.06
CA ALA A 109 -16.84 0.73 -13.54
C ALA A 109 -17.21 -0.14 -14.74
N THR A 110 -17.92 -1.24 -14.49
CA THR A 110 -18.43 -2.10 -15.58
C THR A 110 -19.29 -1.28 -16.55
N GLU A 111 -18.88 -1.22 -17.82
CA GLU A 111 -19.55 -0.43 -18.88
C GLU A 111 -19.60 1.10 -18.65
N GLY A 112 -18.89 1.62 -17.63
CA GLY A 112 -18.96 3.03 -17.26
C GLY A 112 -20.27 3.41 -16.56
N ASP A 113 -20.91 2.45 -15.88
CA ASP A 113 -22.09 2.69 -15.04
C ASP A 113 -21.91 2.01 -13.68
N PHE A 114 -21.80 2.81 -12.62
CA PHE A 114 -21.61 2.28 -11.26
C PHE A 114 -22.86 1.53 -10.75
N LEU A 115 -24.06 1.82 -11.29
CA LEU A 115 -25.27 1.07 -10.96
C LEU A 115 -25.32 -0.32 -11.64
N ALA A 116 -24.34 -0.66 -12.49
CA ALA A 116 -24.32 -1.94 -13.21
C ALA A 116 -24.08 -3.16 -12.31
N PHE A 117 -23.60 -2.97 -11.07
CA PHE A 117 -23.47 -4.05 -10.08
C PHE A 117 -24.83 -4.61 -9.66
N LEU A 118 -25.86 -3.76 -9.59
CA LEU A 118 -27.21 -4.14 -9.17
C LEU A 118 -27.91 -5.12 -10.13
N ASP A 119 -27.39 -5.29 -11.34
CA ASP A 119 -27.87 -6.24 -12.35
C ASP A 119 -27.46 -7.70 -12.06
N VAL A 120 -26.52 -7.91 -11.14
CA VAL A 120 -25.97 -9.24 -10.81
C VAL A 120 -26.04 -9.54 -9.32
N VAL A 121 -26.93 -8.89 -8.57
CA VAL A 121 -27.09 -9.12 -7.12
C VAL A 121 -28.03 -10.28 -6.82
N GLN A 122 -27.79 -10.96 -5.71
CA GLN A 122 -28.61 -12.02 -5.14
C GLN A 122 -28.69 -11.85 -3.60
N ASN A 123 -29.50 -12.67 -2.94
CA ASN A 123 -29.68 -12.66 -1.47
C ASN A 123 -29.99 -11.26 -0.89
N VAL A 124 -30.78 -10.47 -1.62
CA VAL A 124 -31.10 -9.10 -1.23
C VAL A 124 -31.98 -9.09 0.03
N ALA A 125 -31.52 -8.40 1.07
CA ALA A 125 -32.25 -8.18 2.31
C ALA A 125 -32.41 -6.68 2.61
N LEU A 126 -33.48 -6.33 3.33
CA LEU A 126 -33.64 -4.98 3.87
C LEU A 126 -32.94 -4.97 5.23
N ALA A 127 -31.90 -4.16 5.38
CA ALA A 127 -31.16 -4.00 6.63
C ALA A 127 -31.88 -3.02 7.55
N THR A 128 -32.17 -1.81 7.05
CA THR A 128 -32.91 -0.80 7.81
C THR A 128 -33.82 0.03 6.92
N ASP A 129 -34.87 0.58 7.51
CA ASP A 129 -35.80 1.51 6.88
C ASP A 129 -36.16 2.59 7.91
N ARG A 130 -35.57 3.77 7.77
CA ARG A 130 -35.59 4.81 8.81
C ARG A 130 -35.77 6.22 8.27
N LEU A 131 -36.19 7.11 9.17
CA LEU A 131 -36.06 8.55 8.96
C LEU A 131 -34.57 8.92 9.18
N PRO A 132 -33.93 9.60 8.22
CA PRO A 132 -32.53 9.96 8.38
C PRO A 132 -32.37 11.12 9.39
N ALA A 133 -31.33 11.06 10.23
CA ALA A 133 -31.13 11.99 11.35
C ALA A 133 -30.76 13.41 10.86
N ALA A 134 -31.14 14.43 11.63
CA ALA A 134 -30.90 15.83 11.27
C ALA A 134 -29.41 16.18 11.33
N GLY A 135 -28.73 16.12 10.18
CA GLY A 135 -27.29 16.39 10.06
C GLY A 135 -26.49 15.30 9.37
N GLU A 136 -27.10 14.16 9.02
CA GLU A 136 -26.41 13.14 8.22
C GLU A 136 -25.87 13.73 6.91
N PRO A 137 -24.63 13.41 6.51
CA PRO A 137 -24.04 13.86 5.24
C PRO A 137 -24.92 13.50 4.03
N ALA A 138 -25.63 12.37 4.13
CA ALA A 138 -26.62 11.95 3.16
C ALA A 138 -27.77 12.97 3.04
N CYS A 139 -28.27 13.54 4.14
CA CYS A 139 -29.40 14.48 4.16
C CYS A 139 -29.17 15.82 3.45
N ALA A 140 -27.93 16.22 3.17
CA ALA A 140 -27.64 17.48 2.48
C ALA A 140 -28.12 17.50 1.02
N LEU A 141 -28.42 16.33 0.42
CA LEU A 141 -28.76 16.15 -1.00
C LEU A 141 -30.08 15.37 -1.24
N LEU A 142 -30.81 15.00 -0.17
CA LEU A 142 -31.96 14.07 -0.20
C LEU A 142 -33.33 14.75 0.04
N ASP A 143 -34.39 14.08 -0.43
CA ASP A 143 -35.76 14.33 0.04
C ASP A 143 -35.95 13.54 1.34
N CYS A 144 -35.87 14.22 2.48
CA CYS A 144 -35.53 13.66 3.81
C CYS A 144 -36.70 12.99 4.55
N ASP A 145 -37.61 12.33 3.84
CA ASP A 145 -38.78 11.68 4.46
C ASP A 145 -38.58 10.16 4.66
N HIS A 146 -37.55 9.55 4.07
CA HIS A 146 -37.32 8.09 4.11
C HIS A 146 -35.93 7.69 3.57
N LEU A 147 -35.22 6.76 4.23
CA LEU A 147 -33.98 6.14 3.77
C LEU A 147 -33.99 4.63 4.05
N ALA A 148 -33.98 3.82 3.00
CA ALA A 148 -33.92 2.36 3.09
C ALA A 148 -32.54 1.84 2.69
N VAL A 149 -32.00 0.91 3.47
CA VAL A 149 -30.69 0.27 3.23
C VAL A 149 -30.91 -1.20 2.92
N TYR A 150 -30.35 -1.66 1.81
CA TYR A 150 -30.43 -3.04 1.35
C TYR A 150 -29.05 -3.66 1.29
N THR A 151 -28.87 -4.81 1.91
CA THR A 151 -27.67 -5.65 1.75
C THR A 151 -27.86 -6.63 0.60
N PHE A 152 -26.78 -7.01 -0.07
CA PHE A 152 -26.80 -7.97 -1.16
C PHE A 152 -25.48 -8.70 -1.35
N ASP A 153 -25.55 -9.89 -1.96
CA ASP A 153 -24.38 -10.62 -2.48
C ASP A 153 -24.27 -10.44 -4.00
N LEU A 154 -23.06 -10.50 -4.55
CA LEU A 154 -22.84 -10.59 -5.99
C LEU A 154 -22.96 -12.05 -6.47
N ASP A 155 -23.76 -12.30 -7.50
CA ASP A 155 -23.72 -13.56 -8.24
C ASP A 155 -22.41 -13.64 -9.04
N SER A 156 -21.44 -14.34 -8.45
CA SER A 156 -20.10 -14.60 -8.97
C SER A 156 -20.11 -15.04 -10.45
N ARG A 157 -21.04 -15.91 -10.81
CA ARG A 157 -21.11 -16.50 -12.16
C ARG A 157 -21.74 -15.52 -13.14
N ALA A 158 -22.79 -14.80 -12.75
CA ALA A 158 -23.39 -13.77 -13.58
C ALA A 158 -22.41 -12.59 -13.81
N TYR A 159 -21.69 -12.18 -12.78
CA TYR A 159 -20.69 -11.13 -12.84
C TYR A 159 -19.50 -11.51 -13.75
N ALA A 160 -18.94 -12.72 -13.59
CA ALA A 160 -17.86 -13.22 -14.46
C ALA A 160 -18.26 -13.31 -15.94
N GLN A 161 -19.51 -13.72 -16.21
CA GLN A 161 -20.06 -13.74 -17.56
C GLN A 161 -20.20 -12.32 -18.14
N LYS A 162 -20.60 -11.35 -17.31
CA LYS A 162 -20.72 -9.94 -17.70
C LYS A 162 -19.35 -9.35 -18.06
N LEU A 163 -18.33 -9.53 -17.22
CA LEU A 163 -16.95 -9.12 -17.50
C LEU A 163 -16.41 -9.75 -18.78
N THR A 164 -16.63 -11.05 -18.98
CA THR A 164 -16.17 -11.76 -20.19
C THR A 164 -16.82 -11.21 -21.46
N ARG A 165 -18.12 -10.88 -21.41
CA ARG A 165 -18.85 -10.28 -22.53
C ARG A 165 -18.30 -8.91 -22.90
N ILE A 166 -18.00 -8.07 -21.91
CA ILE A 166 -17.42 -6.74 -22.10
C ILE A 166 -16.05 -6.86 -22.78
N SER A 167 -15.16 -7.69 -22.22
CA SER A 167 -13.83 -7.94 -22.80
C SER A 167 -13.91 -8.49 -24.22
N GLN A 168 -14.85 -9.40 -24.50
CA GLN A 168 -15.05 -9.94 -25.84
C GLN A 168 -15.51 -8.89 -26.84
N GLN A 169 -16.45 -8.02 -26.48
CA GLN A 169 -16.91 -6.93 -27.34
C GLN A 169 -15.79 -5.91 -27.62
N GLN A 170 -14.95 -5.63 -26.62
CA GLN A 170 -13.79 -4.74 -26.79
C GLN A 170 -12.76 -5.33 -27.74
N LEU A 171 -12.36 -6.60 -27.55
CA LEU A 171 -11.38 -7.25 -28.42
C LEU A 171 -11.89 -7.41 -29.85
N GLN A 172 -13.20 -7.58 -30.05
CA GLN A 172 -13.80 -7.57 -31.39
C GLN A 172 -13.74 -6.18 -32.04
N ARG A 173 -13.96 -5.10 -31.27
CA ARG A 173 -13.90 -3.73 -31.77
C ARG A 173 -12.48 -3.26 -32.05
N SER A 174 -11.49 -3.70 -31.27
CA SER A 174 -10.07 -3.40 -31.50
C SER A 174 -9.43 -4.25 -32.61
N GLY A 175 -10.19 -5.18 -33.20
CA GLY A 175 -9.71 -6.08 -34.25
C GLY A 175 -8.79 -7.21 -33.75
N GLN A 176 -8.64 -7.34 -32.43
CA GLN A 176 -7.80 -8.36 -31.78
C GLN A 176 -8.51 -9.71 -31.63
N LEU A 177 -9.84 -9.75 -31.75
CA LEU A 177 -10.64 -10.98 -31.76
C LEU A 177 -11.46 -11.10 -33.06
N PRO A 178 -11.33 -12.21 -33.82
CA PRO A 178 -12.09 -12.41 -35.05
C PRO A 178 -13.62 -12.42 -34.83
N PRO A 179 -14.43 -11.98 -35.81
CA PRO A 179 -15.89 -12.05 -35.72
C PRO A 179 -16.35 -13.50 -35.46
N GLY A 180 -17.08 -13.72 -34.37
CA GLY A 180 -17.61 -15.03 -33.97
C GLY A 180 -16.71 -15.87 -33.06
N ALA A 181 -15.49 -15.43 -32.74
CA ALA A 181 -14.67 -16.08 -31.71
C ALA A 181 -15.16 -15.69 -30.30
N THR A 182 -15.17 -16.67 -29.39
CA THR A 182 -15.59 -16.52 -27.98
C THR A 182 -14.39 -16.67 -27.04
N ILE A 183 -14.39 -15.90 -25.95
CA ILE A 183 -13.43 -16.02 -24.86
C ILE A 183 -14.06 -16.97 -23.84
N GLN A 184 -13.33 -18.00 -23.42
CA GLN A 184 -13.77 -18.84 -22.30
C GLN A 184 -13.45 -18.10 -20.99
N ILE A 185 -14.39 -18.14 -20.04
CA ILE A 185 -14.20 -17.57 -18.70
C ILE A 185 -13.00 -18.30 -18.06
N PRO A 186 -11.90 -17.60 -17.73
CA PRO A 186 -10.83 -18.19 -16.97
C PRO A 186 -11.38 -18.78 -15.66
N PRO A 187 -10.98 -20.01 -15.26
CA PRO A 187 -11.55 -20.67 -14.08
C PRO A 187 -11.45 -19.85 -12.78
N HIS A 188 -10.42 -19.00 -12.66
CA HIS A 188 -10.26 -18.13 -11.49
C HIS A 188 -11.34 -17.03 -11.42
N LEU A 189 -11.80 -16.49 -12.55
CA LEU A 189 -12.87 -15.48 -12.54
C LEU A 189 -14.25 -16.07 -12.17
N ALA A 190 -14.42 -17.40 -12.18
CA ALA A 190 -15.68 -18.03 -11.80
C ALA A 190 -15.95 -18.01 -10.27
N ASN A 191 -14.93 -17.72 -9.46
CA ASN A 191 -14.98 -17.74 -8.00
C ASN A 191 -14.82 -16.33 -7.39
N ILE A 192 -15.13 -15.27 -8.13
CA ILE A 192 -15.18 -13.91 -7.58
C ILE A 192 -16.25 -13.88 -6.50
N SER A 193 -15.93 -13.42 -5.29
CA SER A 193 -16.93 -13.14 -4.27
C SER A 193 -17.09 -11.63 -4.12
N GLY A 194 -18.27 -11.21 -3.70
CA GLY A 194 -18.49 -9.84 -3.30
C GLY A 194 -19.85 -9.66 -2.69
N ALA A 195 -19.97 -8.62 -1.88
CA ALA A 195 -21.17 -8.24 -1.18
C ALA A 195 -21.21 -6.70 -1.13
N GLY A 196 -22.35 -6.15 -0.74
CA GLY A 196 -22.47 -4.71 -0.65
C GLY A 196 -23.81 -4.25 -0.11
N GLU A 197 -23.91 -2.93 -0.07
CA GLU A 197 -25.07 -2.21 0.46
C GLU A 197 -25.55 -1.17 -0.55
N LEU A 198 -26.86 -0.95 -0.59
CA LEU A 198 -27.53 0.05 -1.39
C LEU A 198 -28.44 0.90 -0.52
N TRP A 199 -28.20 2.20 -0.52
CA TRP A 199 -29.04 3.19 0.15
C TRP A 199 -29.97 3.82 -0.87
N VAL A 200 -31.26 3.82 -0.55
CA VAL A 200 -32.33 4.29 -1.42
C VAL A 200 -33.17 5.32 -0.69
N ASP A 201 -33.38 6.49 -1.32
CA ASP A 201 -34.18 7.57 -0.75
C ASP A 201 -35.70 7.36 -0.88
N GLY A 202 -36.49 8.25 -0.28
CA GLY A 202 -37.96 8.19 -0.36
C GLY A 202 -38.57 8.34 -1.75
N ARG A 203 -37.78 8.73 -2.76
CA ARG A 203 -38.19 8.76 -4.18
C ARG A 203 -37.89 7.44 -4.88
N GLY A 204 -37.25 6.50 -4.19
CA GLY A 204 -36.78 5.24 -4.75
C GLY A 204 -35.53 5.41 -5.60
N LEU A 205 -34.70 6.44 -5.38
CA LEU A 205 -33.44 6.64 -6.10
C LEU A 205 -32.24 6.14 -5.28
N PRO A 206 -31.24 5.50 -5.92
CA PRO A 206 -29.96 5.19 -5.29
C PRO A 206 -29.24 6.46 -4.87
N VAL A 207 -28.65 6.47 -3.67
CA VAL A 207 -27.96 7.67 -3.14
C VAL A 207 -26.59 7.35 -2.57
N ARG A 208 -26.40 6.12 -2.09
CA ARG A 208 -25.09 5.52 -1.81
C ARG A 208 -25.11 4.06 -2.25
N GLN A 209 -23.98 3.53 -2.67
CA GLN A 209 -23.74 2.12 -2.89
C GLN A 209 -22.33 1.78 -2.42
N SER A 210 -22.20 0.76 -1.58
CA SER A 210 -20.93 0.21 -1.15
C SER A 210 -20.80 -1.19 -1.74
N VAL A 211 -19.64 -1.52 -2.33
CA VAL A 211 -19.40 -2.82 -2.95
C VAL A 211 -18.00 -3.28 -2.62
N THR A 212 -17.90 -4.45 -1.98
CA THR A 212 -16.63 -5.16 -1.75
C THR A 212 -16.52 -6.33 -2.71
N ILE A 213 -15.41 -6.42 -3.44
CA ILE A 213 -15.14 -7.48 -4.43
C ILE A 213 -13.78 -8.11 -4.11
N ALA A 214 -13.77 -9.41 -3.83
CA ALA A 214 -12.56 -10.18 -3.68
C ALA A 214 -12.27 -10.98 -4.95
N MET A 215 -11.10 -10.72 -5.54
CA MET A 215 -10.59 -11.46 -6.69
C MET A 215 -9.75 -12.66 -6.20
N PRO A 216 -10.13 -13.90 -6.54
CA PRO A 216 -9.36 -15.07 -6.14
C PRO A 216 -8.01 -15.10 -6.89
N PRO A 217 -6.95 -15.61 -6.22
CA PRO A 217 -5.61 -15.65 -6.80
C PRO A 217 -5.54 -16.56 -8.03
N THR A 218 -4.69 -16.20 -9.00
CA THR A 218 -4.36 -17.11 -10.11
C THR A 218 -3.42 -18.23 -9.61
N PRO A 219 -3.33 -19.40 -10.28
CA PRO A 219 -2.50 -20.52 -9.82
C PRO A 219 -0.99 -20.24 -9.65
N SER A 220 -0.51 -19.10 -10.17
CA SER A 220 0.88 -18.63 -10.04
C SER A 220 0.98 -17.25 -9.37
N ALA A 221 -0.12 -16.74 -8.81
CA ALA A 221 -0.10 -15.47 -8.09
C ALA A 221 0.41 -15.71 -6.66
N ASP A 222 1.19 -14.75 -6.17
CA ASP A 222 1.65 -14.70 -4.78
C ASP A 222 0.76 -13.74 -3.94
N ASN A 223 -0.32 -13.20 -4.49
CA ASN A 223 -1.24 -12.32 -3.78
C ASN A 223 -2.69 -12.51 -4.27
N ARG A 224 -3.64 -12.07 -3.45
CA ARG A 224 -5.04 -11.85 -3.83
C ARG A 224 -5.35 -10.36 -3.74
N THR A 225 -6.37 -9.91 -4.46
CA THR A 225 -6.78 -8.50 -4.45
C THR A 225 -8.21 -8.39 -3.99
N GLU A 226 -8.46 -7.43 -3.12
CA GLU A 226 -9.78 -7.03 -2.66
C GLU A 226 -10.00 -5.57 -3.03
N THR A 227 -11.23 -5.22 -3.42
CA THR A 227 -11.57 -3.87 -3.84
C THR A 227 -12.84 -3.45 -3.13
N VAL A 228 -12.75 -2.39 -2.34
CA VAL A 228 -13.89 -1.76 -1.66
C VAL A 228 -14.23 -0.48 -2.44
N MET A 229 -15.50 -0.27 -2.75
CA MET A 229 -15.98 0.89 -3.50
C MET A 229 -17.16 1.51 -2.78
N ASP A 230 -17.00 2.72 -2.27
CA ASP A 230 -18.07 3.53 -1.68
C ASP A 230 -18.46 4.64 -2.65
N ILE A 231 -19.65 4.53 -3.23
CA ILE A 231 -20.13 5.38 -4.32
C ILE A 231 -21.33 6.17 -3.84
N TYR A 232 -21.32 7.48 -4.06
CA TYR A 232 -22.40 8.41 -3.77
C TYR A 232 -23.01 8.91 -5.07
N PHE A 233 -24.34 8.91 -5.17
CA PHE A 233 -25.06 9.34 -6.36
C PHE A 233 -25.84 10.63 -6.11
N SER A 234 -25.86 11.52 -7.09
CA SER A 234 -26.58 12.79 -7.02
C SER A 234 -27.01 13.30 -8.39
N GLY A 235 -27.74 14.42 -8.44
CA GLY A 235 -27.96 15.16 -9.69
C GLY A 235 -28.77 14.43 -10.76
N TYR A 236 -29.65 13.50 -10.38
CA TYR A 236 -30.55 12.78 -11.29
C TYR A 236 -31.43 13.77 -12.10
N GLN A 237 -31.20 13.88 -13.41
CA GLN A 237 -31.99 14.73 -14.30
C GLN A 237 -33.03 13.93 -15.09
N SER A 238 -34.28 14.38 -15.05
CA SER A 238 -35.36 13.99 -15.97
C SER A 238 -35.66 15.18 -16.91
N ASP A 239 -35.22 15.13 -18.16
CA ASP A 239 -35.20 16.30 -19.07
C ASP A 239 -36.59 16.64 -19.70
N PRO A 240 -36.86 17.84 -20.26
CA PRO A 240 -37.18 19.16 -19.62
C PRO A 240 -38.53 19.79 -20.18
N PRO A 241 -39.03 21.06 -19.93
CA PRO A 241 -38.31 22.35 -19.67
C PRO A 241 -39.00 23.43 -18.76
N LEU A 242 -38.34 24.61 -18.70
CA LEU A 242 -38.78 25.98 -18.30
C LEU A 242 -38.36 26.46 -16.89
N PHE A 243 -37.15 27.04 -16.77
CA PHE A 243 -36.98 28.39 -16.21
C PHE A 243 -35.68 28.99 -16.75
N ALA A 244 -35.83 29.69 -17.87
CA ALA A 244 -35.02 30.85 -18.14
C ALA A 244 -35.37 31.94 -17.11
N ALA A 245 -34.36 32.77 -16.80
CA ALA A 245 -34.41 34.00 -16.01
C ALA A 245 -34.14 33.84 -14.51
N LEU A 246 -32.85 33.95 -14.13
CA LEU A 246 -32.34 35.13 -13.43
C LEU A 246 -30.87 35.37 -13.87
N PRO A 247 -30.47 36.62 -14.21
CA PRO A 247 -29.15 36.93 -14.79
C PRO A 247 -28.10 37.11 -13.69
N GLY A 248 -26.96 36.44 -13.80
CA GLY A 248 -25.88 36.66 -12.82
C GLY A 248 -24.58 35.88 -13.00
N LEU A 249 -24.53 34.84 -13.84
CA LEU A 249 -23.32 34.03 -14.02
C LEU A 249 -23.00 33.76 -15.50
N ASP A 250 -23.17 34.81 -16.33
CA ASP A 250 -22.87 34.77 -17.78
C ASP A 250 -21.48 35.38 -18.10
N ALA A 251 -20.58 35.39 -17.11
CA ALA A 251 -19.19 35.78 -17.27
C ALA A 251 -18.33 34.55 -17.06
N LEU A 252 -18.03 33.86 -18.17
CA LEU A 252 -16.90 32.94 -18.44
C LEU A 252 -17.24 31.88 -19.51
N SER A 253 -18.22 32.13 -20.38
CA SER A 253 -18.32 31.42 -21.66
C SER A 253 -18.37 32.39 -22.84
N ARG A 254 -17.18 32.70 -23.39
CA ARG A 254 -16.96 32.93 -24.83
C ARG A 254 -15.52 33.39 -25.13
N SER A 255 -14.71 32.46 -25.62
CA SER A 255 -13.89 32.73 -26.80
C SER A 255 -13.78 31.47 -27.64
N ARG A 256 -14.68 31.36 -28.61
CA ARG A 256 -14.52 30.47 -29.77
C ARG A 256 -13.36 30.99 -30.61
N ALA A 257 -12.35 30.16 -30.85
CA ALA A 257 -11.49 30.26 -32.02
C ALA A 257 -11.57 28.93 -32.77
N ARG A 258 -12.19 28.96 -33.95
CA ARG A 258 -12.03 27.92 -34.97
C ARG A 258 -10.61 28.02 -35.50
N ILE A 259 -9.87 26.92 -35.55
CA ILE A 259 -8.70 26.77 -36.41
C ILE A 259 -8.90 25.49 -37.23
N GLU A 260 -8.94 25.68 -38.54
CA GLU A 260 -8.94 24.62 -39.55
C GLU A 260 -7.55 23.96 -39.61
N LEU A 261 -7.53 22.62 -39.70
CA LEU A 261 -6.34 21.81 -39.96
C LEU A 261 -5.89 21.92 -41.41
N PRO A 262 -4.58 22.01 -41.70
CA PRO A 262 -3.99 21.39 -42.88
C PRO A 262 -3.36 20.04 -42.50
N THR A 263 -3.87 19.00 -43.14
CA THR A 263 -3.36 17.62 -43.17
C THR A 263 -1.99 17.53 -43.83
N THR A 264 -1.00 16.90 -43.18
CA THR A 264 0.19 16.38 -43.86
C THR A 264 0.50 14.96 -43.40
N SER A 265 -0.18 13.99 -44.00
CA SER A 265 0.19 12.57 -43.94
C SER A 265 0.06 11.93 -45.33
N GLU A 266 0.78 12.46 -46.32
CA GLU A 266 0.94 11.82 -47.63
C GLU A 266 2.34 12.10 -48.21
N VAL A 267 3.42 11.60 -47.58
CA VAL A 267 4.74 11.58 -48.26
C VAL A 267 5.53 10.27 -48.05
N SER A 268 5.23 9.44 -47.04
CA SER A 268 6.03 8.25 -46.77
C SER A 268 5.59 6.97 -47.51
N MET A 269 4.41 6.94 -48.14
CA MET A 269 3.89 5.72 -48.79
C MET A 269 4.02 5.69 -50.33
N SER A 270 4.55 6.75 -50.95
CA SER A 270 4.62 6.88 -52.42
C SER A 270 5.96 6.48 -53.05
N MET A 271 7.06 6.34 -52.29
CA MET A 271 8.35 5.94 -52.86
C MET A 271 8.50 4.41 -53.06
N SER A 272 7.90 3.59 -52.18
CA SER A 272 7.98 2.12 -52.27
C SER A 272 7.16 1.57 -53.45
N LEU A 273 6.06 2.23 -53.78
CA LEU A 273 5.24 1.91 -54.96
C LEU A 273 5.91 2.38 -56.25
N PHE A 274 6.67 3.49 -56.22
CA PHE A 274 7.39 3.98 -57.39
C PHE A 274 8.58 3.08 -57.76
N THR A 275 9.30 2.54 -56.77
CA THR A 275 10.40 1.58 -57.02
C THR A 275 9.90 0.25 -57.55
N LEU A 276 8.78 -0.28 -57.03
CA LEU A 276 8.14 -1.49 -57.55
C LEU A 276 7.55 -1.29 -58.96
N ALA A 277 6.97 -0.13 -59.25
CA ALA A 277 6.45 0.21 -60.58
C ALA A 277 7.58 0.33 -61.61
N VAL A 278 8.72 0.93 -61.24
CA VAL A 278 9.91 1.01 -62.11
C VAL A 278 10.53 -0.37 -62.31
N LEU A 279 10.57 -1.22 -61.28
CA LEU A 279 11.07 -2.60 -61.38
C LEU A 279 10.18 -3.45 -62.30
N GLY A 280 8.85 -3.31 -62.19
CA GLY A 280 7.88 -3.97 -63.07
C GLY A 280 7.96 -3.50 -64.53
N MET A 281 8.22 -2.21 -64.75
CA MET A 281 8.36 -1.65 -66.10
C MET A 281 9.67 -2.07 -66.79
N VAL A 282 10.74 -2.34 -66.03
CA VAL A 282 12.03 -2.85 -66.54
C VAL A 282 11.96 -4.34 -66.91
N ILE A 283 11.11 -5.14 -66.25
CA ILE A 283 10.93 -6.57 -66.57
C ILE A 283 10.11 -6.76 -67.87
N LEU A 284 9.23 -5.82 -68.21
CA LEU A 284 8.37 -5.90 -69.39
C LEU A 284 8.97 -5.33 -70.68
N ILE A 285 10.03 -4.51 -70.59
CA ILE A 285 10.70 -3.91 -71.77
C ILE A 285 12.11 -4.49 -71.88
N ARG A 286 12.44 -5.22 -72.95
CA ARG A 286 13.82 -5.70 -73.20
C ARG A 286 14.77 -4.52 -73.50
N PRO A 287 15.64 -4.07 -72.56
CA PRO A 287 16.40 -2.84 -72.78
C PRO A 287 17.77 -3.13 -73.39
N GLY A 288 18.20 -2.23 -74.29
CA GLY A 288 19.55 -2.21 -74.84
C GLY A 288 20.63 -1.88 -73.79
N ARG A 289 21.90 -2.17 -74.11
CA ARG A 289 23.05 -2.13 -73.17
C ARG A 289 23.20 -0.85 -72.34
N ARG A 290 22.78 0.32 -72.86
CA ARG A 290 22.90 1.61 -72.15
C ARG A 290 21.89 1.79 -71.01
N VAL A 291 20.70 1.17 -71.10
CA VAL A 291 19.67 1.26 -70.06
C VAL A 291 20.01 0.37 -68.87
N ARG A 292 20.66 -0.78 -69.10
CA ARG A 292 21.12 -1.66 -68.01
C ARG A 292 22.16 -0.95 -67.12
N ALA A 293 23.11 -0.25 -67.73
CA ALA A 293 24.15 0.47 -66.99
C ALA A 293 23.55 1.56 -66.07
N ALA A 294 22.54 2.30 -66.54
CA ALA A 294 21.89 3.33 -65.74
C ALA A 294 21.12 2.76 -64.55
N VAL A 295 20.41 1.63 -64.73
CA VAL A 295 19.66 0.96 -63.65
C VAL A 295 20.59 0.40 -62.57
N THR A 296 21.75 -0.15 -62.96
CA THR A 296 22.72 -0.69 -61.99
C THR A 296 23.31 0.41 -61.11
N VAL A 297 23.58 1.59 -61.67
CA VAL A 297 24.09 2.75 -60.91
C VAL A 297 23.05 3.25 -59.90
N VAL A 298 21.78 3.34 -60.30
CA VAL A 298 20.69 3.77 -59.42
C VAL A 298 20.48 2.76 -58.27
N MET A 299 20.57 1.46 -58.54
CA MET A 299 20.50 0.42 -57.49
C MET A 299 21.69 0.49 -56.52
N LEU A 300 22.90 0.70 -57.01
CA LEU A 300 24.09 0.85 -56.17
C LEU A 300 23.97 2.06 -55.23
N ILE A 301 23.49 3.19 -55.74
CA ILE A 301 23.24 4.39 -54.92
C ILE A 301 22.15 4.11 -53.88
N ALA A 302 21.08 3.39 -54.23
CA ALA A 302 20.01 3.04 -53.31
C ALA A 302 20.47 2.07 -52.20
N ILE A 303 21.33 1.09 -52.50
CA ILE A 303 21.87 0.13 -51.53
C ILE A 303 22.86 0.82 -50.56
N ILE A 304 23.55 1.87 -51.00
CA ILE A 304 24.52 2.59 -50.17
C ILE A 304 23.83 3.63 -49.27
N LEU A 305 22.78 4.32 -49.74
CA LEU A 305 22.08 5.35 -48.94
C LEU A 305 21.05 4.80 -47.95
N THR A 306 20.53 3.59 -48.16
CA THR A 306 19.49 3.00 -47.29
C THR A 306 19.96 2.67 -45.87
N PRO A 307 21.15 2.10 -45.60
CA PRO A 307 21.57 1.82 -44.24
C PRO A 307 21.92 3.09 -43.43
N THR A 308 22.36 4.18 -44.08
CA THR A 308 22.71 5.43 -43.38
C THR A 308 21.49 6.20 -42.87
N LEU A 309 20.33 6.07 -43.54
CA LEU A 309 19.07 6.66 -43.09
C LEU A 309 18.43 5.90 -41.93
N GLN A 310 18.73 4.60 -41.76
CA GLN A 310 18.23 3.79 -40.64
C GLN A 310 18.99 4.08 -39.33
N VAL A 311 20.27 4.44 -39.40
CA VAL A 311 21.10 4.77 -38.22
C VAL A 311 20.68 6.11 -37.57
N GLN A 312 20.27 7.10 -38.36
CA GLN A 312 19.75 8.37 -37.81
C GLN A 312 18.32 8.26 -37.25
N ALA A 313 17.51 7.34 -37.77
CA ALA A 313 16.18 7.06 -37.22
C ALA A 313 16.26 6.33 -35.86
N GLY A 314 17.28 5.49 -35.65
CA GLY A 314 17.52 4.80 -34.37
C GLY A 314 17.97 5.73 -33.24
N ALA A 315 18.89 6.66 -33.51
CA ALA A 315 19.35 7.64 -32.50
C ALA A 315 18.23 8.59 -32.06
N LEU A 316 17.43 9.11 -33.00
CA LEU A 316 16.28 9.97 -32.68
C LEU A 316 15.13 9.21 -32.00
N ALA A 317 15.01 7.91 -32.21
CA ALA A 317 14.05 7.07 -31.49
C ALA A 317 14.50 6.83 -30.04
N MET A 318 15.80 6.64 -29.80
CA MET A 318 16.37 6.47 -28.46
C MET A 318 16.37 7.78 -27.65
N ASP A 319 16.63 8.93 -28.28
CA ASP A 319 16.49 10.26 -27.64
C ASP A 319 15.03 10.56 -27.28
N ARG A 320 14.07 10.12 -28.12
CA ARG A 320 12.63 10.27 -27.83
C ARG A 320 12.15 9.30 -26.75
N LEU A 321 12.73 8.10 -26.65
CA LEU A 321 12.43 7.14 -25.60
C LEU A 321 13.00 7.61 -24.26
N SER A 322 14.25 8.05 -24.22
CA SER A 322 14.86 8.62 -23.02
C SER A 322 14.19 9.91 -22.56
N ALA A 323 13.79 10.80 -23.47
CA ALA A 323 13.01 12.01 -23.10
C ALA A 323 11.60 11.67 -22.60
N LYS A 324 10.94 10.66 -23.18
CA LYS A 324 9.66 10.16 -22.67
C LYS A 324 9.80 9.54 -21.28
N GLN A 325 10.84 8.74 -21.07
CA GLN A 325 11.12 8.08 -19.80
C GLN A 325 11.61 9.05 -18.71
N ALA A 326 12.37 10.09 -19.07
CA ALA A 326 12.76 11.15 -18.14
C ALA A 326 11.55 12.01 -17.74
N ASN A 327 10.65 12.31 -18.68
CA ASN A 327 9.38 12.93 -18.35
C ASN A 327 8.53 12.02 -17.48
N GLN A 328 8.52 10.71 -17.74
CA GLN A 328 7.77 9.74 -16.94
C GLN A 328 8.35 9.62 -15.53
N ALA A 329 9.66 9.47 -15.35
CA ALA A 329 10.31 9.46 -14.04
C ALA A 329 10.17 10.80 -13.28
N ALA A 330 10.19 11.94 -13.98
CA ALA A 330 9.89 13.25 -13.38
C ALA A 330 8.41 13.37 -13.00
N THR A 331 7.51 12.71 -13.76
CA THR A 331 6.10 12.58 -13.40
C THR A 331 6.01 11.72 -12.16
N ASP A 332 6.56 10.50 -12.14
CA ASP A 332 6.56 9.53 -11.03
C ASP A 332 7.15 10.14 -9.74
N ALA A 333 8.23 10.90 -9.81
CA ALA A 333 8.81 11.62 -8.67
C ALA A 333 7.90 12.76 -8.16
N ALA A 334 7.23 13.48 -9.07
CA ALA A 334 6.21 14.46 -8.71
C ALA A 334 4.93 13.78 -8.17
N GLN A 335 4.64 12.55 -8.61
CA GLN A 335 3.55 11.72 -8.11
C GLN A 335 3.78 11.33 -6.65
N ALA A 336 4.98 10.81 -6.35
CA ALA A 336 5.39 10.49 -4.99
C ALA A 336 5.38 11.75 -4.09
N ALA A 337 5.84 12.90 -4.58
CA ALA A 337 5.80 14.14 -3.82
C ALA A 337 4.38 14.66 -3.54
N GLY A 338 3.45 14.53 -4.50
CA GLY A 338 2.05 14.93 -4.33
C GLY A 338 1.26 14.03 -3.38
N GLN A 339 1.55 12.73 -3.39
CA GLN A 339 0.96 11.74 -2.49
C GLN A 339 1.37 11.97 -1.03
N LYS A 340 2.65 12.31 -0.78
CA LYS A 340 3.17 12.69 0.55
C LYS A 340 2.48 13.92 1.15
N VAL A 341 2.18 14.93 0.31
CA VAL A 341 1.47 16.15 0.76
C VAL A 341 -0.01 15.86 1.08
N LEU A 342 -0.65 14.96 0.36
CA LEU A 342 -2.03 14.55 0.62
C LEU A 342 -2.14 13.75 1.91
N ALA A 343 -1.30 12.75 2.07
CA ALA A 343 -1.27 11.91 3.26
C ALA A 343 -1.01 12.74 4.53
N SER A 344 -0.09 13.71 4.49
CA SER A 344 0.10 14.69 5.59
C SER A 344 -1.13 15.58 5.87
N GLN A 345 -2.03 15.78 4.89
CA GLN A 345 -3.28 16.52 5.06
C GLN A 345 -4.45 15.64 5.52
N TYR A 346 -4.40 14.32 5.26
CA TYR A 346 -5.35 13.34 5.77
C TYR A 346 -5.05 13.03 7.25
N ALA A 347 -3.80 12.79 7.64
CA ALA A 347 -3.40 12.68 9.05
C ALA A 347 -3.82 13.93 9.86
N ALA A 348 -3.63 15.12 9.28
CA ALA A 348 -4.05 16.38 9.91
C ALA A 348 -5.59 16.58 10.03
N ARG A 349 -6.42 15.72 9.41
CA ARG A 349 -7.90 15.76 9.57
C ARG A 349 -8.40 14.88 10.72
N PHE A 350 -7.63 13.90 11.16
CA PHE A 350 -7.98 12.95 12.24
C PHE A 350 -7.21 13.22 13.53
N ALA A 351 -6.06 13.91 13.48
CA ALA A 351 -5.27 14.29 14.65
C ALA A 351 -5.91 15.32 15.64
N ALA A 352 -7.17 15.72 15.45
CA ALA A 352 -7.84 16.61 16.39
C ALA A 352 -8.64 15.77 17.38
N PRO A 353 -8.34 15.82 18.70
CA PRO A 353 -9.02 15.00 19.68
C PRO A 353 -10.54 15.14 19.55
N TYR A 354 -11.23 14.02 19.47
CA TYR A 354 -12.69 14.01 19.45
C TYR A 354 -13.21 14.83 20.63
N THR A 355 -14.26 15.60 20.40
CA THR A 355 -14.91 16.34 21.48
C THR A 355 -16.39 16.04 21.45
N PRO A 356 -16.89 15.28 22.45
CA PRO A 356 -18.31 14.95 22.50
C PRO A 356 -19.16 16.22 22.57
N PRO A 357 -20.36 16.23 21.96
CA PRO A 357 -21.25 17.37 22.04
C PRO A 357 -21.54 17.77 23.49
N ARG A 358 -21.54 19.08 23.77
CA ARG A 358 -21.81 19.62 25.11
C ARG A 358 -23.15 19.17 25.72
N SER A 359 -24.11 18.80 24.90
CA SER A 359 -25.40 18.25 25.34
C SER A 359 -25.25 16.90 26.02
N VAL A 360 -24.29 16.08 25.59
CA VAL A 360 -23.97 14.77 26.17
C VAL A 360 -23.18 14.95 27.47
N LEU A 361 -22.17 15.83 27.46
CA LEU A 361 -21.33 16.13 28.63
C LEU A 361 -22.06 16.78 29.84
N ASN A 362 -23.28 17.31 29.68
CA ASN A 362 -24.00 18.07 30.72
C ASN A 362 -25.25 17.37 31.28
N LEU A 363 -25.55 16.14 30.86
CA LEU A 363 -26.68 15.40 31.40
C LEU A 363 -26.23 14.66 32.68
N PRO A 364 -26.91 14.81 33.83
CA PRO A 364 -26.51 14.14 35.05
C PRO A 364 -26.79 12.64 34.92
N ALA A 365 -25.84 11.79 35.31
CA ALA A 365 -26.00 10.33 35.46
C ALA A 365 -27.16 9.90 36.41
N ASP A 366 -27.90 10.85 36.99
CA ASP A 366 -28.90 10.65 38.05
C ASP A 366 -30.14 11.56 37.92
N ALA A 367 -30.50 12.08 36.74
CA ALA A 367 -31.69 12.94 36.60
C ALA A 367 -33.01 12.15 36.51
N PRO A 368 -33.95 12.26 37.48
CA PRO A 368 -35.22 11.56 37.40
C PRO A 368 -36.27 12.38 36.63
N THR A 369 -36.93 11.69 35.69
CA THR A 369 -38.28 11.94 35.14
C THR A 369 -38.50 13.11 34.18
N LEU A 370 -38.42 12.81 32.87
CA LEU A 370 -39.50 13.03 31.90
C LEU A 370 -39.54 11.79 30.97
N GLN A 371 -40.75 11.29 30.70
CA GLN A 371 -40.99 9.99 30.04
C GLN A 371 -40.52 10.00 28.58
N SER A 372 -39.34 9.41 28.32
CA SER A 372 -38.80 8.86 27.06
C SER A 372 -37.26 8.90 27.02
N THR A 373 -36.60 9.61 27.95
CA THR A 373 -35.16 9.97 27.88
C THR A 373 -34.29 9.20 28.87
N THR A 374 -34.67 7.98 29.23
CA THR A 374 -33.90 7.09 30.14
C THR A 374 -33.91 5.65 29.63
N LEU A 375 -34.30 5.45 28.38
CA LEU A 375 -34.11 4.16 27.73
C LEU A 375 -32.64 4.14 27.33
N ASP A 376 -32.00 3.06 27.71
CA ASP A 376 -30.60 2.71 27.52
C ASP A 376 -30.72 1.22 27.15
N SER A 377 -30.76 0.98 25.84
CA SER A 377 -31.31 -0.24 25.25
C SER A 377 -30.28 -1.37 25.23
N ASP A 378 -28.98 -1.06 25.21
CA ASP A 378 -27.85 -1.98 25.39
C ASP A 378 -27.24 -1.96 26.80
N GLY A 379 -27.49 -0.91 27.59
CA GLY A 379 -27.08 -0.83 28.99
C GLY A 379 -25.66 -0.31 29.21
N ASP A 380 -25.07 0.38 28.23
CA ASP A 380 -23.70 0.90 28.28
C ASP A 380 -23.57 2.14 29.17
N GLY A 381 -24.69 2.81 29.47
CA GLY A 381 -24.75 4.01 30.31
C GLY A 381 -24.87 5.33 29.55
N LEU A 382 -24.92 5.29 28.23
CA LEU A 382 -25.56 6.30 27.40
C LEU A 382 -27.07 5.99 27.30
N THR A 383 -27.86 6.97 26.88
CA THR A 383 -29.29 6.71 26.60
C THR A 383 -29.47 6.66 25.10
N ASP A 384 -30.50 5.97 24.60
CA ASP A 384 -30.81 5.91 23.17
C ASP A 384 -30.85 7.31 22.52
N SER A 385 -31.26 8.33 23.30
CA SER A 385 -31.31 9.74 22.85
C SER A 385 -29.98 10.48 22.85
N MET A 386 -29.01 10.04 23.67
CA MET A 386 -27.62 10.52 23.63
C MET A 386 -26.87 9.87 22.47
N GLU A 387 -27.07 8.57 22.28
CA GLU A 387 -26.47 7.79 21.20
C GLU A 387 -26.95 8.29 19.84
N GLU A 388 -28.27 8.52 19.69
CA GLU A 388 -28.86 9.18 18.51
C GLU A 388 -28.23 10.56 18.22
N LEU A 389 -27.78 11.28 19.26
CA LEU A 389 -27.17 12.61 19.10
C LEU A 389 -25.70 12.54 18.66
N ILE A 390 -24.94 11.54 19.13
CA ILE A 390 -23.52 11.36 18.75
C ILE A 390 -23.35 10.48 17.51
N GLY A 391 -24.38 9.74 17.11
CA GLY A 391 -24.38 8.87 15.94
C GLY A 391 -24.13 7.41 16.27
N THR A 392 -23.98 7.05 17.55
CA THR A 392 -23.78 5.68 18.01
C THR A 392 -25.07 4.88 18.01
N SER A 393 -24.97 3.55 18.11
CA SER A 393 -26.07 2.60 17.98
C SER A 393 -26.71 2.30 19.34
N PRO A 394 -28.01 2.65 19.58
CA PRO A 394 -28.73 2.35 20.82
C PRO A 394 -28.88 0.87 21.21
N TYR A 395 -28.33 -0.03 20.42
CA TYR A 395 -28.44 -1.47 20.63
C TYR A 395 -27.07 -2.15 20.64
N SER A 396 -25.99 -1.36 20.61
CA SER A 396 -24.61 -1.81 20.63
C SER A 396 -23.87 -0.96 21.64
N SER A 397 -23.39 -1.58 22.72
CA SER A 397 -22.63 -0.86 23.75
C SER A 397 -21.28 -0.32 23.27
N ASP A 398 -20.86 -0.72 22.08
CA ASP A 398 -19.63 -0.40 21.37
C ASP A 398 -20.03 -0.36 19.88
N THR A 399 -20.04 0.83 19.27
CA THR A 399 -20.62 1.02 17.93
C THR A 399 -19.63 0.75 16.79
N ASP A 400 -18.34 0.96 17.03
CA ASP A 400 -17.28 0.75 16.04
C ASP A 400 -16.51 -0.57 16.24
N ASP A 401 -16.97 -1.39 17.19
CA ASP A 401 -16.51 -2.74 17.48
C ASP A 401 -15.02 -2.79 17.86
N ASP A 402 -14.52 -1.73 18.50
CA ASP A 402 -13.11 -1.58 18.87
C ASP A 402 -12.80 -2.11 20.27
N THR A 403 -13.83 -2.48 21.04
CA THR A 403 -13.86 -3.01 22.41
C THR A 403 -13.81 -2.00 23.55
N ILE A 404 -13.92 -0.71 23.24
CA ILE A 404 -14.20 0.35 24.20
C ILE A 404 -15.69 0.69 24.09
N SER A 405 -16.39 0.82 25.22
CA SER A 405 -17.79 1.21 25.15
C SER A 405 -17.95 2.65 24.68
N ASP A 406 -19.02 2.92 23.92
CA ASP A 406 -19.34 4.28 23.46
C ASP A 406 -19.38 5.26 24.66
N SER A 407 -19.90 4.79 25.80
CA SER A 407 -19.91 5.53 27.05
C SER A 407 -18.52 5.90 27.57
N ASP A 408 -17.56 4.97 27.54
CA ASP A 408 -16.21 5.17 28.06
C ASP A 408 -15.45 6.19 27.20
N GLU A 409 -15.56 6.09 25.89
CA GLU A 409 -14.95 7.03 24.94
C GLU A 409 -15.47 8.46 25.12
N VAL A 410 -16.80 8.59 25.26
CA VAL A 410 -17.49 9.86 25.44
C VAL A 410 -17.22 10.48 26.82
N TYR A 411 -17.15 9.69 27.88
CA TYR A 411 -16.79 10.20 29.20
C TYR A 411 -15.31 10.55 29.29
N GLY A 412 -14.48 9.75 28.61
CA GLY A 412 -13.05 9.93 28.50
C GLY A 412 -12.31 9.89 29.83
N PHE A 413 -10.99 10.11 29.78
CA PHE A 413 -10.13 10.09 30.96
C PHE A 413 -9.46 11.44 31.23
N LEU A 414 -9.02 11.64 32.46
CA LEU A 414 -8.28 12.83 32.87
C LEU A 414 -6.78 12.56 32.84
N TYR A 415 -6.05 13.32 32.02
CA TYR A 415 -4.60 13.31 31.98
C TYR A 415 -4.04 14.73 31.90
N ASN A 416 -3.01 15.04 32.69
CA ASN A 416 -2.37 16.37 32.76
C ASN A 416 -3.35 17.56 32.91
N ASN A 417 -4.38 17.41 33.75
CA ASN A 417 -5.49 18.38 33.95
C ASN A 417 -6.33 18.69 32.69
N LYS A 418 -6.19 17.90 31.63
CA LYS A 418 -7.00 17.91 30.42
C LYS A 418 -7.84 16.63 30.40
N ARG A 419 -9.03 16.70 29.79
CA ARG A 419 -9.84 15.51 29.51
C ARG A 419 -9.63 15.12 28.06
N TRP A 420 -9.41 13.85 27.84
CA TRP A 420 -9.22 13.21 26.53
C TRP A 420 -10.36 12.23 26.30
N TYR A 421 -10.75 12.05 25.04
CA TYR A 421 -11.93 11.31 24.62
C TYR A 421 -11.55 10.37 23.49
N GLY A 422 -12.20 9.22 23.37
CA GLY A 422 -12.17 8.40 22.14
C GLY A 422 -13.23 8.89 21.17
N ASN A 423 -13.31 8.30 19.99
CA ASN A 423 -14.31 8.59 18.99
C ASN A 423 -15.13 7.31 18.72
N PRO A 424 -16.36 7.22 19.27
CA PRO A 424 -17.16 5.98 19.28
C PRO A 424 -17.77 5.58 17.93
N LEU A 425 -17.20 6.08 16.85
CA LEU A 425 -17.60 5.81 15.47
C LEU A 425 -16.40 5.42 14.60
N GLU A 426 -15.20 5.42 15.17
CA GLU A 426 -13.94 5.14 14.51
C GLU A 426 -13.08 4.35 15.47
N ALA A 427 -12.89 3.06 15.19
CA ALA A 427 -12.04 2.17 15.99
C ALA A 427 -10.58 2.66 16.15
N ASP A 428 -10.16 3.66 15.38
CA ASP A 428 -8.86 4.33 15.42
C ASP A 428 -9.12 5.85 15.37
N SER A 429 -9.12 6.48 16.54
CA SER A 429 -9.53 7.87 16.75
C SER A 429 -8.59 8.88 16.09
N ASN A 430 -7.28 8.64 16.14
CA ASN A 430 -6.26 9.55 15.64
C ASN A 430 -5.88 9.23 14.18
N GLY A 431 -6.23 8.03 13.69
CA GLY A 431 -6.02 7.56 12.33
C GLY A 431 -4.58 7.11 12.06
N ASP A 432 -3.86 6.67 13.08
CA ASP A 432 -2.45 6.27 12.98
C ASP A 432 -2.25 4.78 12.65
N SER A 433 -3.33 4.02 12.46
CA SER A 433 -3.37 2.58 12.19
C SER A 433 -3.24 1.67 13.42
N ILE A 434 -3.29 2.22 14.62
CA ILE A 434 -3.49 1.49 15.87
C ILE A 434 -4.92 1.76 16.34
N ILE A 435 -5.60 0.72 16.84
CA ILE A 435 -6.97 0.91 17.31
C ILE A 435 -6.97 1.38 18.77
N ASP A 436 -7.96 2.18 19.13
CA ASP A 436 -8.03 2.88 20.42
C ASP A 436 -7.90 1.90 21.58
N SER A 437 -8.53 0.71 21.51
CA SER A 437 -8.41 -0.29 22.58
C SER A 437 -6.99 -0.72 22.94
N MET A 438 -6.00 -0.49 22.08
CA MET A 438 -4.59 -0.73 22.37
C MET A 438 -3.82 0.44 22.96
N GLU A 439 -4.41 1.61 22.95
CA GLU A 439 -3.84 2.87 23.45
C GLU A 439 -4.64 3.41 24.63
N TRP A 440 -5.85 2.87 24.82
CA TRP A 440 -6.78 3.22 25.88
C TRP A 440 -6.34 2.66 27.23
N THR A 441 -5.33 3.30 27.82
CA THR A 441 -4.78 2.93 29.13
C THR A 441 -4.93 4.04 30.18
N PRO A 442 -6.16 4.42 30.61
CA PRO A 442 -6.40 5.58 31.50
C PRO A 442 -5.57 5.67 32.80
N GLY A 443 -5.03 4.55 33.29
CA GLY A 443 -4.16 4.48 34.47
C GLY A 443 -2.71 4.88 34.22
N ALA A 444 -2.22 4.76 32.99
CA ALA A 444 -0.88 5.14 32.53
C ALA A 444 -0.96 5.55 31.05
N PRO A 445 -1.72 6.61 30.71
CA PRO A 445 -2.17 6.84 29.34
C PRO A 445 -1.12 7.50 28.43
N ASP A 446 0.12 7.67 28.89
CA ASP A 446 1.20 8.41 28.22
C ASP A 446 2.50 7.65 28.55
N SER A 447 2.94 6.83 27.59
CA SER A 447 4.01 5.85 27.73
C SER A 447 5.39 6.49 27.82
N ASP A 448 5.66 7.54 27.05
CA ASP A 448 6.95 8.24 27.01
C ASP A 448 7.03 9.47 27.95
N GLY A 449 5.88 9.99 28.38
CA GLY A 449 5.73 11.10 29.30
C GLY A 449 5.83 12.49 28.65
N ASP A 450 5.63 12.63 27.34
CA ASP A 450 5.73 13.92 26.63
C ASP A 450 4.54 14.87 26.89
N GLY A 451 3.43 14.32 27.41
CA GLY A 451 2.21 15.04 27.73
C GLY A 451 1.05 14.79 26.75
N THR A 452 1.27 14.01 25.70
CA THR A 452 0.30 13.48 24.76
C THR A 452 -0.03 12.05 25.15
N PRO A 453 -1.30 11.68 25.35
CA PRO A 453 -1.64 10.28 25.56
C PRO A 453 -1.41 9.45 24.31
N ASP A 454 -1.02 8.19 24.49
CA ASP A 454 -0.80 7.18 23.44
C ASP A 454 -1.91 7.22 22.38
N LEU A 455 -3.18 7.31 22.82
CA LEU A 455 -4.38 7.44 21.96
C LEU A 455 -4.33 8.57 20.89
N TYR A 456 -3.44 9.53 21.06
CA TYR A 456 -3.25 10.68 20.18
C TYR A 456 -1.77 11.01 19.97
N ASP A 457 -0.86 10.11 20.35
CA ASP A 457 0.57 10.22 20.07
C ASP A 457 0.89 9.40 18.83
N ASP A 458 1.84 9.87 18.01
CA ASP A 458 2.25 9.13 16.79
C ASP A 458 3.52 8.28 17.05
N ASP A 459 4.15 8.41 18.23
CA ASP A 459 5.44 7.81 18.63
C ASP A 459 5.47 7.56 20.16
N ASP A 460 4.77 6.51 20.60
CA ASP A 460 4.54 6.07 21.99
C ASP A 460 5.80 5.93 22.88
N ASP A 461 6.99 5.80 22.29
CA ASP A 461 8.25 5.67 23.02
C ASP A 461 9.32 6.74 22.69
N ASN A 462 9.00 7.61 21.74
CA ASN A 462 9.76 8.81 21.35
C ASN A 462 11.20 8.51 20.94
N ASP A 463 11.38 7.38 20.25
CA ASP A 463 12.65 7.02 19.62
C ASP A 463 12.78 7.59 18.19
N GLY A 464 11.71 8.22 17.69
CA GLY A 464 11.61 8.89 16.41
C GLY A 464 11.09 8.00 15.28
N VAL A 465 10.58 6.81 15.57
CA VAL A 465 9.92 5.92 14.61
C VAL A 465 8.43 5.88 14.91
N PRO A 466 7.57 6.26 13.96
CA PRO A 466 6.13 6.21 14.16
C PRO A 466 5.61 4.81 14.47
N ASP A 467 4.55 4.77 15.25
CA ASP A 467 4.04 3.55 15.84
C ASP A 467 3.53 2.52 14.83
N ASP A 468 2.99 2.97 13.69
CA ASP A 468 2.48 2.14 12.59
C ASP A 468 3.56 1.26 11.93
N ILE A 469 4.83 1.65 12.09
CA ILE A 469 5.99 1.02 11.46
C ILE A 469 7.12 0.71 12.43
N ASP A 470 6.99 1.08 13.71
CA ASP A 470 7.92 0.65 14.73
C ASP A 470 7.68 -0.82 15.09
N ILE A 471 8.78 -1.58 15.13
CA ILE A 471 8.76 -2.97 15.58
C ILE A 471 8.84 -3.09 17.11
N SER A 472 8.97 -1.97 17.83
CA SER A 472 9.09 -1.92 19.30
C SER A 472 8.33 -0.77 19.96
N ARG A 473 7.20 -0.36 19.38
CA ARG A 473 6.32 0.78 19.72
C ARG A 473 6.42 1.40 21.13
N LEU A 474 6.40 0.56 22.16
CA LEU A 474 6.28 0.99 23.57
C LEU A 474 7.61 1.11 24.31
N VAL A 475 8.74 0.77 23.70
CA VAL A 475 10.03 0.63 24.40
C VAL A 475 11.22 1.04 23.54
N ALA A 476 11.65 2.27 23.75
CA ALA A 476 12.88 2.80 23.17
C ALA A 476 14.14 2.14 23.75
N GLY A 477 15.23 2.15 22.98
CA GLY A 477 16.55 1.68 23.39
C GLY A 477 17.19 2.52 24.51
N GLN A 478 16.96 2.14 25.78
CA GLN A 478 17.44 2.89 26.96
C GLN A 478 18.37 2.09 27.89
N ASP A 479 19.16 2.81 28.70
CA ASP A 479 19.95 2.23 29.79
C ASP A 479 19.11 1.99 31.05
N ASN A 480 19.69 1.36 32.08
CA ASN A 480 19.00 1.08 33.35
C ASN A 480 18.56 2.34 34.12
N MET A 481 18.91 3.53 33.64
CA MET A 481 18.55 4.82 34.20
C MET A 481 17.54 5.56 33.31
N GLY A 482 17.05 4.94 32.24
CA GLY A 482 16.08 5.50 31.29
C GLY A 482 16.68 6.47 30.27
N ASN A 483 18.01 6.47 30.08
CA ASN A 483 18.65 7.34 29.08
C ASN A 483 18.81 6.59 27.76
N ALA A 484 18.51 7.24 26.65
CA ALA A 484 18.73 6.68 25.31
C ALA A 484 20.20 6.24 25.12
N VAL A 485 20.41 5.05 24.55
CA VAL A 485 21.74 4.46 24.39
C VAL A 485 22.28 4.72 22.99
N THR A 486 23.35 5.51 22.90
CA THR A 486 24.09 5.69 21.64
C THR A 486 25.19 4.65 21.48
N PHE A 487 25.13 3.92 20.37
CA PHE A 487 26.17 2.99 19.93
C PHE A 487 27.10 3.69 18.93
N SER A 488 28.40 3.52 19.13
CA SER A 488 29.44 4.15 18.31
C SER A 488 30.61 3.20 18.10
N ARG A 489 31.62 3.63 17.33
CA ARG A 489 32.87 2.88 17.21
C ARG A 489 33.55 2.63 18.56
N ALA A 490 33.49 3.60 19.46
CA ALA A 490 34.12 3.50 20.79
C ALA A 490 33.28 2.67 21.76
N ASN A 491 31.95 2.66 21.57
CA ASN A 491 30.99 1.91 22.36
C ASN A 491 30.05 1.10 21.44
N PRO A 492 30.55 0.02 20.81
CA PRO A 492 29.74 -0.77 19.89
C PRO A 492 28.71 -1.61 20.65
N LEU A 493 27.57 -1.86 20.02
CA LEU A 493 26.56 -2.78 20.55
C LEU A 493 27.20 -4.18 20.73
N GLN A 494 27.07 -4.73 21.94
CA GLN A 494 27.54 -6.08 22.27
C GLN A 494 26.37 -7.06 22.17
N LEU A 495 26.19 -7.69 21.02
CA LEU A 495 25.08 -8.62 20.78
C LEU A 495 25.41 -10.02 21.29
N THR A 496 24.58 -10.53 22.19
CA THR A 496 24.57 -11.93 22.65
C THR A 496 23.12 -12.38 22.78
N VAL A 497 22.80 -13.55 22.25
CA VAL A 497 21.47 -14.15 22.38
C VAL A 497 21.63 -15.49 23.09
N ASP A 498 21.02 -15.59 24.27
CA ASP A 498 21.04 -16.77 25.12
C ASP A 498 19.74 -17.59 24.98
N GLY A 499 19.74 -18.84 25.45
CA GLY A 499 18.52 -19.68 25.49
C GLY A 499 18.11 -20.34 24.17
N LEU A 500 18.95 -20.24 23.13
CA LEU A 500 18.71 -20.79 21.80
C LEU A 500 18.91 -22.31 21.73
N GLN A 501 18.12 -22.97 20.89
CA GLN A 501 18.25 -24.37 20.56
C GLN A 501 19.35 -24.57 19.51
N THR A 502 20.30 -25.45 19.83
CA THR A 502 21.40 -25.77 18.91
C THR A 502 20.87 -26.27 17.55
N GLY A 503 21.30 -25.61 16.48
CA GLY A 503 20.97 -25.97 15.10
C GLY A 503 19.64 -25.42 14.57
N SER A 504 18.82 -24.80 15.42
CA SER A 504 17.63 -24.07 14.99
C SER A 504 18.01 -22.76 14.31
N TYR A 505 17.17 -22.28 13.39
CA TYR A 505 17.35 -20.95 12.80
C TYR A 505 16.84 -19.89 13.77
N THR A 506 17.65 -18.87 13.95
CA THR A 506 17.33 -17.71 14.78
C THR A 506 17.40 -16.46 13.91
N PHE A 507 16.33 -15.69 13.92
CA PHE A 507 16.21 -14.41 13.25
C PHE A 507 16.36 -13.32 14.30
N VAL A 508 17.20 -12.32 14.00
CA VAL A 508 17.35 -11.13 14.84
C VAL A 508 17.02 -9.94 13.97
N ASP A 509 15.87 -9.34 14.21
CA ASP A 509 15.41 -8.13 13.54
C ASP A 509 15.89 -6.92 14.34
N LEU A 510 16.60 -6.02 13.66
CA LEU A 510 17.03 -4.75 14.23
C LEU A 510 16.43 -3.62 13.42
N GLN A 511 15.81 -2.69 14.13
CA GLN A 511 15.48 -1.36 13.65
C GLN A 511 16.33 -0.35 14.41
N LEU A 512 16.89 0.61 13.70
CA LEU A 512 17.83 1.57 14.26
C LEU A 512 17.75 2.90 13.54
N ARG A 513 18.05 3.97 14.26
CA ARG A 513 18.09 5.32 13.74
C ARG A 513 19.48 5.94 13.95
N PRO A 514 20.09 6.55 12.92
CA PRO A 514 21.30 7.32 13.11
C PRO A 514 21.04 8.50 14.05
N THR A 515 22.01 8.84 14.89
CA THR A 515 21.91 10.00 15.79
C THR A 515 21.78 11.33 15.05
N ASP A 516 22.34 11.41 13.84
CA ASP A 516 22.05 12.48 12.88
C ASP A 516 20.98 12.00 11.87
N PRO A 517 19.71 12.40 12.02
CA PRO A 517 18.63 11.93 11.15
C PRO A 517 18.81 12.34 9.69
N ASP A 518 19.63 13.36 9.37
CA ASP A 518 19.92 13.73 7.99
C ASP A 518 20.66 12.61 7.24
N HIS A 519 21.34 11.71 7.95
CA HIS A 519 22.02 10.56 7.36
C HIS A 519 21.06 9.55 6.70
N LEU A 520 19.79 9.50 7.13
CA LEU A 520 18.77 8.69 6.46
C LEU A 520 18.59 9.10 4.99
N TRP A 521 18.81 10.39 4.67
CA TRP A 521 18.73 10.90 3.29
C TRP A 521 19.93 10.53 2.41
N TYR A 522 21.02 10.03 2.99
CA TYR A 522 22.19 9.57 2.24
C TYR A 522 22.07 8.12 1.77
N ALA A 523 21.12 7.36 2.31
CA ALA A 523 20.88 5.97 1.99
C ALA A 523 20.72 5.77 0.48
N TYR A 524 21.56 4.93 -0.10
CA TYR A 524 21.50 4.55 -1.51
C TYR A 524 21.71 5.67 -2.52
N ASN A 525 22.15 6.85 -2.07
CA ASN A 525 22.54 7.91 -2.99
C ASN A 525 23.68 7.45 -3.89
N VAL A 526 23.52 7.75 -5.17
CA VAL A 526 24.51 7.45 -6.20
C VAL A 526 25.10 8.78 -6.66
N LEU A 527 26.41 8.87 -6.54
CA LEU A 527 27.23 10.00 -6.90
C LEU A 527 28.04 9.65 -8.14
N ASN A 528 28.27 10.63 -9.00
CA ASN A 528 29.17 10.47 -10.13
C ASN A 528 30.56 10.95 -9.74
N TRP A 529 31.56 10.07 -9.82
CA TRP A 529 32.93 10.53 -9.88
C TRP A 529 33.11 11.35 -11.17
N PRO A 530 33.78 12.52 -11.11
CA PRO A 530 34.02 13.28 -12.33
C PRO A 530 34.94 12.47 -13.25
N HIS A 531 34.70 12.57 -14.55
CA HIS A 531 35.60 12.03 -15.56
C HIS A 531 37.04 12.55 -15.31
N ASP A 532 37.93 11.65 -14.91
CA ASP A 532 39.31 11.93 -14.54
C ASP A 532 40.20 10.80 -15.07
N GLU A 533 41.18 11.16 -15.90
CA GLU A 533 42.14 10.22 -16.48
C GLU A 533 43.56 10.38 -15.88
N LYS A 534 43.72 11.25 -14.87
CA LYS A 534 45.01 11.69 -14.34
C LYS A 534 45.17 11.46 -12.84
N GLY A 535 44.07 11.39 -12.10
CA GLY A 535 44.04 11.11 -10.66
C GLY A 535 44.47 9.68 -10.30
N ASN A 536 44.52 9.41 -8.99
CA ASN A 536 44.74 8.05 -8.47
C ASN A 536 43.49 7.18 -8.59
N MET A 537 42.31 7.79 -8.49
CA MET A 537 41.03 7.24 -8.93
C MET A 537 40.74 7.83 -10.31
N GLN A 538 40.42 6.98 -11.28
CA GLN A 538 40.20 7.39 -12.65
C GLN A 538 38.88 6.82 -13.16
N ASP A 539 38.11 7.65 -13.86
CA ASP A 539 36.89 7.25 -14.56
C ASP A 539 37.13 7.42 -16.07
N TRP A 540 37.32 6.31 -16.78
CA TRP A 540 37.63 6.27 -18.21
C TRP A 540 36.42 5.96 -19.11
N ASP A 541 35.40 5.31 -18.57
CA ASP A 541 34.30 4.75 -19.36
C ASP A 541 32.95 5.45 -19.10
N GLY A 542 32.87 6.26 -18.03
CA GLY A 542 31.66 6.97 -17.62
C GLY A 542 30.49 6.03 -17.34
N LYS A 543 30.77 4.78 -16.97
CA LYS A 543 29.74 3.75 -16.78
C LYS A 543 29.12 3.89 -15.40
N THR A 544 27.80 3.82 -15.39
CA THR A 544 27.01 3.96 -14.16
C THR A 544 26.63 2.59 -13.57
N PHE A 545 26.15 2.57 -12.33
CA PHE A 545 25.58 1.36 -11.73
C PHE A 545 24.42 0.79 -12.57
N PHE A 546 23.63 1.66 -13.21
CA PHE A 546 22.57 1.25 -14.15
C PHE A 546 23.15 0.53 -15.37
N ASP A 547 24.18 1.10 -16.01
CA ASP A 547 24.86 0.46 -17.14
C ASP A 547 25.41 -0.92 -16.76
N HIS A 548 26.03 -1.02 -15.59
CA HIS A 548 26.59 -2.26 -15.07
C HIS A 548 25.50 -3.33 -14.83
N CYS A 549 24.39 -2.95 -14.22
CA CYS A 549 23.25 -3.84 -14.00
C CYS A 549 22.67 -4.37 -15.32
N VAL A 550 22.45 -3.50 -16.31
CA VAL A 550 21.93 -3.89 -17.63
C VAL A 550 22.91 -4.82 -18.35
N ALA A 551 24.21 -4.51 -18.30
CA ALA A 551 25.24 -5.30 -18.97
C ALA A 551 25.40 -6.71 -18.37
N THR A 552 25.14 -6.86 -17.07
CA THR A 552 25.20 -8.14 -16.35
C THR A 552 23.88 -8.91 -16.36
N GLY A 553 22.82 -8.37 -16.97
CA GLY A 553 21.52 -9.02 -17.09
C GLY A 553 20.68 -8.98 -15.80
N GLY A 554 20.87 -7.95 -14.97
CA GLY A 554 20.05 -7.74 -13.77
C GLY A 554 18.56 -7.56 -14.10
N GLY A 555 17.69 -8.21 -13.34
CA GLY A 555 16.24 -8.17 -13.58
C GLY A 555 15.54 -6.87 -13.16
N ASN A 556 16.14 -6.10 -12.24
CA ASN A 556 15.56 -4.92 -11.60
C ASN A 556 16.52 -3.71 -11.66
N CYS A 557 17.04 -3.39 -12.84
CA CYS A 557 17.91 -2.22 -13.00
C CYS A 557 17.10 -0.92 -12.93
N GLN A 558 17.24 -0.15 -11.86
CA GLN A 558 16.55 1.12 -11.68
C GLN A 558 17.34 2.26 -12.31
N MET A 559 16.70 3.14 -13.09
CA MET A 559 17.40 4.31 -13.67
C MET A 559 17.76 5.32 -12.58
N THR A 560 16.89 5.54 -11.60
CA THR A 560 17.18 6.45 -10.48
C THR A 560 17.21 5.61 -9.20
N PRO A 561 18.24 5.73 -8.34
CA PRO A 561 19.41 6.60 -8.49
C PRO A 561 20.56 6.00 -9.33
N ASP A 562 20.50 4.75 -9.77
CA ASP A 562 21.70 4.03 -10.29
C ASP A 562 22.30 4.57 -11.60
N ALA A 563 21.57 5.37 -12.39
CA ALA A 563 22.13 6.08 -13.56
C ALA A 563 22.82 7.40 -13.19
N ASN A 564 22.78 7.82 -11.93
CA ASN A 564 23.42 9.06 -11.49
C ASN A 564 24.94 8.95 -11.42
N GLY A 565 25.51 7.74 -11.42
CA GLY A 565 26.96 7.59 -11.37
C GLY A 565 27.45 6.20 -11.00
N ASP A 566 28.69 6.18 -10.53
CA ASP A 566 29.56 5.02 -10.33
C ASP A 566 30.05 4.88 -8.88
N ILE A 567 29.60 5.76 -7.98
CA ILE A 567 29.79 5.67 -6.53
C ILE A 567 28.43 5.58 -5.84
N LYS A 568 28.24 4.61 -4.93
CA LYS A 568 26.99 4.38 -4.21
C LYS A 568 27.25 4.28 -2.71
N LEU A 569 26.52 5.06 -1.93
CA LEU A 569 26.54 4.99 -0.47
C LEU A 569 25.56 3.92 0.00
N VAL A 570 26.03 2.94 0.75
CA VAL A 570 25.20 1.85 1.26
C VAL A 570 25.37 1.74 2.77
N PRO A 571 24.30 1.98 3.56
CA PRO A 571 24.35 1.76 5.00
C PRO A 571 24.36 0.25 5.29
N MET A 572 25.19 -0.15 6.25
CA MET A 572 25.34 -1.56 6.64
C MET A 572 25.56 -1.66 8.15
N LEU A 573 25.20 -2.81 8.72
CA LEU A 573 25.78 -3.27 9.97
C LEU A 573 27.06 -4.04 9.66
N GLU A 574 28.15 -3.68 10.32
CA GLU A 574 29.37 -4.49 10.38
C GLU A 574 29.44 -5.19 11.74
N ILE A 575 29.46 -6.51 11.71
CA ILE A 575 29.44 -7.37 12.90
C ILE A 575 30.74 -8.16 12.95
N THR A 576 31.46 -8.02 14.07
CA THR A 576 32.70 -8.78 14.30
C THR A 576 32.38 -10.10 15.01
N VAL A 577 32.71 -11.22 14.36
CA VAL A 577 32.52 -12.57 14.90
C VAL A 577 33.86 -13.29 15.04
N ARG A 578 34.05 -14.00 16.17
CA ARG A 578 35.30 -14.71 16.52
C ARG A 578 35.37 -16.15 16.00
N ASP A 579 34.28 -16.62 15.41
CA ASP A 579 34.17 -17.87 14.67
C ASP A 579 32.87 -17.83 13.84
N LEU A 580 32.61 -18.88 13.07
CA LEU A 580 31.41 -19.01 12.23
C LEU A 580 30.34 -19.93 12.87
N ASN A 581 30.46 -20.29 14.15
CA ASN A 581 29.58 -21.26 14.81
C ASN A 581 28.18 -20.74 15.07
N THR A 582 27.99 -19.42 15.07
CA THR A 582 26.68 -18.80 15.18
C THR A 582 25.97 -18.67 13.82
N LEU A 583 26.68 -18.84 12.70
CA LEU A 583 26.14 -18.60 11.36
C LEU A 583 25.68 -19.91 10.67
N PRO A 584 24.70 -19.83 9.75
CA PRO A 584 24.24 -20.96 8.96
C PRO A 584 25.36 -21.67 8.21
N ALA A 585 25.29 -23.01 8.19
CA ALA A 585 26.26 -23.82 7.49
C ALA A 585 25.60 -24.96 6.72
N LYS A 586 26.26 -25.34 5.62
CA LYS A 586 25.91 -26.50 4.83
C LYS A 586 26.18 -27.78 5.61
N ALA A 587 25.63 -28.90 5.12
CA ALA A 587 25.77 -30.21 5.73
C ALA A 587 27.24 -30.69 5.87
N ASP A 588 28.15 -30.13 5.07
CA ASP A 588 29.60 -30.41 5.14
C ASP A 588 30.35 -29.52 6.17
N GLY A 589 29.64 -28.63 6.86
CA GLY A 589 30.18 -27.72 7.87
C GLY A 589 30.70 -26.39 7.31
N SER A 590 30.72 -26.20 5.98
CA SER A 590 31.09 -24.92 5.36
C SER A 590 30.00 -23.85 5.55
N LEU A 591 30.39 -22.58 5.57
CA LEU A 591 29.46 -21.45 5.68
C LEU A 591 28.45 -21.45 4.52
N ASP A 592 27.17 -21.27 4.82
CA ASP A 592 26.14 -21.19 3.78
C ASP A 592 25.98 -19.75 3.24
N THR A 593 26.92 -19.34 2.39
CA THR A 593 26.94 -18.00 1.81
C THR A 593 25.79 -17.70 0.86
N GLU A 594 25.17 -18.73 0.27
CA GLU A 594 24.02 -18.58 -0.63
C GLU A 594 22.76 -18.27 0.17
N LEU A 595 22.54 -18.98 1.28
CA LEU A 595 21.45 -18.68 2.20
C LEU A 595 21.60 -17.28 2.80
N LEU A 596 22.79 -16.93 3.29
CA LEU A 596 23.06 -15.60 3.87
C LEU A 596 22.86 -14.47 2.87
N ALA A 597 23.19 -14.67 1.59
CA ALA A 597 23.00 -13.67 0.55
C ALA A 597 21.51 -13.31 0.34
N ASN A 598 20.58 -14.24 0.56
CA ASN A 598 19.14 -13.96 0.49
C ASN A 598 18.67 -12.96 1.55
N TYR A 599 19.42 -12.83 2.66
CA TYR A 599 19.18 -11.86 3.74
C TYR A 599 20.08 -10.62 3.58
N ASN A 600 20.71 -10.42 2.42
CA ASN A 600 21.69 -9.36 2.17
C ASN A 600 22.90 -9.39 3.12
N ILE A 601 23.28 -10.59 3.59
CA ILE A 601 24.40 -10.79 4.49
C ILE A 601 25.61 -11.30 3.70
N THR A 602 26.76 -10.67 3.91
CA THR A 602 28.05 -11.11 3.36
C THR A 602 29.05 -11.31 4.48
N VAL A 603 29.95 -12.29 4.34
CA VAL A 603 30.93 -12.64 5.37
C VAL A 603 32.31 -12.65 4.73
N GLN A 604 33.26 -11.96 5.36
CA GLN A 604 34.65 -11.93 4.93
C GLN A 604 35.63 -12.08 6.10
N PRO A 605 36.82 -12.65 5.88
CA PRO A 605 37.87 -12.66 6.90
C PRO A 605 38.27 -11.23 7.28
N SER A 606 38.52 -10.97 8.57
CA SER A 606 38.96 -9.65 9.06
C SER A 606 40.32 -9.22 8.48
N GLY A 607 41.14 -10.17 8.01
CA GLY A 607 42.48 -9.91 7.46
C GLY A 607 43.54 -9.50 8.49
N THR A 608 43.13 -9.12 9.71
CA THR A 608 44.03 -8.65 10.78
C THR A 608 44.16 -9.62 11.95
N LEU A 609 43.12 -10.42 12.21
CA LEU A 609 43.06 -11.37 13.32
C LEU A 609 42.72 -12.77 12.81
N THR A 610 43.41 -13.78 13.35
CA THR A 610 43.12 -15.19 13.06
C THR A 610 41.72 -15.55 13.57
N ASP A 611 40.99 -16.36 12.79
CA ASP A 611 39.65 -16.85 13.09
C ASP A 611 38.58 -15.77 13.32
N THR A 612 38.88 -14.51 12.98
CA THR A 612 37.93 -13.40 13.09
C THR A 612 37.36 -13.05 11.72
N TYR A 613 36.03 -12.90 11.65
CA TYR A 613 35.30 -12.55 10.44
C TYR A 613 34.50 -11.27 10.66
N LEU A 614 34.29 -10.55 9.56
CA LEU A 614 33.41 -9.40 9.48
C LEU A 614 32.19 -9.82 8.68
N VAL A 615 31.02 -9.67 9.30
CA VAL A 615 29.72 -9.91 8.67
C VAL A 615 29.12 -8.55 8.35
N TYR A 616 28.77 -8.32 7.09
CA TYR A 616 28.07 -7.12 6.64
C TYR A 616 26.63 -7.46 6.31
N ALA A 617 25.69 -6.83 7.00
CA ALA A 617 24.26 -6.89 6.68
C ALA A 617 23.83 -5.52 6.15
N ARG A 618 23.18 -5.47 4.99
CA ARG A 618 22.69 -4.22 4.41
C ARG A 618 21.49 -3.71 5.20
N LEU A 619 21.48 -2.41 5.48
CA LEU A 619 20.37 -1.72 6.15
C LEU A 619 19.35 -1.21 5.13
N ASN A 620 18.11 -1.67 5.19
CA ASN A 620 17.02 -1.15 4.37
C ASN A 620 16.46 0.12 4.98
N LEU A 621 16.06 1.07 4.14
CA LEU A 621 15.46 2.31 4.58
C LEU A 621 13.99 2.07 4.94
N VAL A 622 13.57 2.51 6.11
CA VAL A 622 12.17 2.53 6.55
C VAL A 622 11.59 3.89 6.21
N GLU A 623 10.52 3.89 5.42
CA GLU A 623 9.77 5.09 5.06
C GLU A 623 8.35 4.98 5.59
N GLU A 624 7.89 6.04 6.23
CA GLU A 624 6.53 6.15 6.72
C GLU A 624 5.56 6.18 5.53
N SER A 625 4.51 5.36 5.59
CA SER A 625 3.63 5.14 4.44
C SER A 625 2.82 6.38 4.05
N VAL A 626 2.50 7.21 5.05
CA VAL A 626 1.71 8.42 4.95
C VAL A 626 2.60 9.58 4.47
N THR A 627 3.49 10.11 5.31
CA THR A 627 4.30 11.29 4.93
C THR A 627 5.42 10.97 3.94
N GLY A 628 5.82 9.69 3.82
CA GLY A 628 7.02 9.28 3.10
C GLY A 628 8.31 9.79 3.75
N ASN A 629 8.26 10.17 5.03
CA ASN A 629 9.45 10.52 5.79
C ASN A 629 10.32 9.29 5.96
N LYS A 630 11.64 9.53 5.95
CA LYS A 630 12.63 8.51 6.24
C LYS A 630 12.85 8.52 7.74
N VAL A 631 12.51 7.42 8.42
CA VAL A 631 12.46 7.39 9.89
C VAL A 631 13.51 6.49 10.50
N ALA A 632 13.83 5.37 9.85
CA ALA A 632 14.80 4.42 10.40
C ALA A 632 15.49 3.60 9.32
N PHE A 633 16.42 2.77 9.77
CA PHE A 633 16.94 1.64 9.05
C PHE A 633 16.50 0.34 9.69
N GLN A 634 16.30 -0.70 8.87
CA GLN A 634 15.96 -2.04 9.34
C GLN A 634 16.78 -3.11 8.63
N THR A 635 17.15 -4.16 9.36
CA THR A 635 17.74 -5.38 8.80
C THR A 635 17.38 -6.60 9.62
N GLN A 636 17.32 -7.76 8.95
CA GLN A 636 17.19 -9.05 9.60
C GLN A 636 18.52 -9.80 9.52
N LEU A 637 19.04 -10.23 10.66
CA LEU A 637 20.21 -11.11 10.76
C LEU A 637 19.76 -12.55 10.89
N LEU A 638 20.47 -13.46 10.21
CA LEU A 638 20.22 -14.90 10.27
C LEU A 638 21.34 -15.63 11.01
N TYR A 639 20.97 -16.36 12.05
CA TYR A 639 21.85 -17.18 12.86
C TYR A 639 21.39 -18.64 12.87
N GLN A 640 22.33 -19.55 13.12
CA GLN A 640 22.10 -20.96 13.37
C GLN A 640 23.14 -21.47 14.39
N PRO A 641 22.93 -21.23 15.70
CA PRO A 641 23.96 -21.46 16.71
C PRO A 641 24.29 -22.94 16.89
N LYS A 642 25.58 -23.28 16.85
CA LYS A 642 26.12 -24.64 17.07
C LYS A 642 26.78 -24.85 18.43
N ALA A 643 27.02 -23.77 19.16
CA ALA A 643 27.72 -23.72 20.45
C ALA A 643 27.29 -22.46 21.22
N THR A 644 27.91 -22.20 22.38
CA THR A 644 27.68 -20.98 23.18
C THR A 644 28.01 -19.72 22.37
N TRP A 645 27.09 -18.74 22.39
CA TRP A 645 27.23 -17.47 21.69
C TRP A 645 28.30 -16.60 22.36
N ASN A 646 29.33 -16.18 21.60
CA ASN A 646 30.30 -15.19 22.07
C ASN A 646 29.81 -13.78 21.75
N PRO A 647 29.97 -12.78 22.64
CA PRO A 647 29.55 -11.41 22.36
C PRO A 647 30.11 -10.90 21.02
N GLN A 648 29.21 -10.39 20.19
CA GLN A 648 29.53 -9.89 18.85
C GLN A 648 29.44 -8.36 18.87
N GLN A 649 30.46 -7.71 18.30
CA GLN A 649 30.47 -6.24 18.21
C GLN A 649 29.74 -5.82 16.95
N VAL A 650 28.66 -5.06 17.11
CA VAL A 650 27.85 -4.54 16.01
C VAL A 650 28.10 -3.03 15.89
N ARG A 651 28.37 -2.57 14.67
CA ARG A 651 28.55 -1.16 14.32
C ARG A 651 27.75 -0.81 13.08
N MET A 652 27.20 0.39 13.02
CA MET A 652 26.68 0.94 11.78
C MET A 652 27.84 1.54 10.98
N VAL A 653 27.91 1.20 9.69
CA VAL A 653 28.91 1.73 8.78
C VAL A 653 28.28 2.14 7.44
N TRP A 654 28.82 3.19 6.84
CA TRP A 654 28.54 3.59 5.47
C TRP A 654 29.59 3.02 4.54
N ALA A 655 29.20 2.05 3.72
CA ALA A 655 30.04 1.51 2.67
C ALA A 655 29.99 2.40 1.43
N VAL A 656 31.16 2.86 0.99
CA VAL A 656 31.33 3.54 -0.30
C VAL A 656 31.62 2.49 -1.35
N ASN A 657 30.59 2.11 -2.09
CA ASN A 657 30.71 1.20 -3.21
C ASN A 657 31.09 1.98 -4.46
N ALA A 658 32.03 1.48 -5.24
CA ALA A 658 32.34 2.01 -6.56
C ALA A 658 32.38 0.89 -7.59
N LEU A 659 32.11 1.24 -8.85
CA LEU A 659 32.46 0.39 -9.98
C LEU A 659 33.98 0.47 -10.16
N ASN A 660 34.65 -0.65 -9.92
CA ASN A 660 36.09 -0.74 -10.03
C ASN A 660 36.49 -1.89 -10.95
N GLU A 661 37.47 -1.64 -11.80
CA GLU A 661 38.05 -2.66 -12.67
C GLU A 661 39.06 -3.48 -11.87
N GLN A 662 38.74 -4.75 -11.61
CA GLN A 662 39.67 -5.64 -10.91
C GLN A 662 40.51 -6.44 -11.91
N TYR A 663 41.84 -6.36 -11.74
CA TYR A 663 42.81 -7.07 -12.55
C TYR A 663 43.64 -8.02 -11.68
N ALA A 664 43.95 -9.20 -12.20
CA ALA A 664 44.74 -10.21 -11.47
C ALA A 664 46.16 -9.70 -11.16
N ASP A 665 46.73 -8.89 -12.07
CA ASP A 665 48.03 -8.25 -11.92
C ASP A 665 48.18 -7.03 -12.85
N PRO A 666 49.18 -6.15 -12.64
CA PRO A 666 49.39 -4.95 -13.47
C PRO A 666 49.65 -5.20 -14.96
N GLU A 667 50.16 -6.38 -15.36
CA GLU A 667 50.36 -6.74 -16.76
C GLU A 667 49.01 -7.10 -17.42
N SER A 668 48.15 -7.82 -16.71
CA SER A 668 46.79 -8.15 -17.15
C SER A 668 45.92 -6.89 -17.30
N ALA A 669 46.08 -5.90 -16.42
CA ALA A 669 45.45 -4.58 -16.53
C ALA A 669 45.87 -3.88 -17.83
N LYS A 670 47.18 -3.74 -18.07
CA LYS A 670 47.72 -3.09 -19.28
C LYS A 670 47.28 -3.81 -20.56
N ALA A 671 47.26 -5.13 -20.56
CA ALA A 671 46.84 -5.93 -21.72
C ALA A 671 45.35 -5.75 -22.02
N ARG A 672 44.49 -5.72 -21.00
CA ARG A 672 43.03 -5.51 -21.15
C ARG A 672 42.70 -4.08 -21.57
N LEU A 673 43.30 -3.08 -20.92
CA LEU A 673 43.20 -1.66 -21.31
C LEU A 673 43.63 -1.46 -22.78
N ALA A 674 44.73 -2.09 -23.22
CA ALA A 674 45.18 -1.99 -24.62
C ALA A 674 44.26 -2.71 -25.62
N ALA A 675 43.59 -3.80 -25.22
CA ALA A 675 42.72 -4.59 -26.09
C ALA A 675 41.31 -4.01 -26.24
N GLN A 676 40.81 -3.31 -25.22
CA GLN A 676 39.45 -2.75 -25.18
C GLN A 676 39.41 -1.21 -25.28
N ASN A 677 40.48 -0.58 -25.77
CA ASN A 677 40.54 0.87 -25.94
C ASN A 677 40.40 1.65 -24.61
N GLY A 678 40.88 1.06 -23.50
CA GLY A 678 40.85 1.66 -22.16
C GLY A 678 39.68 1.23 -21.27
N ARG A 679 38.95 0.15 -21.60
CA ARG A 679 37.77 -0.31 -20.85
C ARG A 679 38.03 -1.64 -20.15
N GLY A 680 37.74 -1.74 -18.86
CA GLY A 680 37.80 -2.97 -18.07
C GLY A 680 36.42 -3.50 -17.69
N ASP A 681 36.40 -4.63 -16.99
CA ASP A 681 35.16 -5.22 -16.48
C ASP A 681 34.85 -4.58 -15.11
N ASN A 682 33.86 -3.69 -15.08
CA ASN A 682 33.42 -3.04 -13.85
C ASN A 682 32.87 -4.08 -12.86
N VAL A 683 33.35 -4.03 -11.61
CA VAL A 683 32.89 -4.85 -10.50
C VAL A 683 32.57 -3.93 -9.32
N VAL A 684 31.39 -4.11 -8.72
CA VAL A 684 31.01 -3.38 -7.50
C VAL A 684 31.99 -3.74 -6.37
N THR A 685 32.71 -2.74 -5.87
CA THR A 685 33.75 -2.90 -4.86
C THR A 685 33.56 -1.89 -3.73
N VAL A 686 33.64 -2.33 -2.47
CA VAL A 686 33.69 -1.43 -1.31
C VAL A 686 35.07 -0.78 -1.28
N LEU A 687 35.15 0.53 -1.46
CA LEU A 687 36.41 1.30 -1.39
C LEU A 687 36.79 1.66 0.04
N HIS A 688 35.79 2.00 0.84
CA HIS A 688 35.98 2.45 2.22
C HIS A 688 34.69 2.27 3.02
N THR A 689 34.82 2.18 4.34
CA THR A 689 33.70 2.22 5.29
C THR A 689 33.92 3.35 6.29
N TYR A 690 32.86 4.10 6.60
CA TYR A 690 32.85 5.12 7.65
C TYR A 690 31.93 4.65 8.78
N ASP A 691 32.39 4.74 10.03
CA ASP A 691 31.55 4.47 11.19
C ASP A 691 30.47 5.55 11.34
N ASP A 692 29.26 5.17 11.73
CA ASP A 692 28.19 6.08 12.13
C ASP A 692 27.72 5.76 13.57
N GLU A 693 27.12 6.75 14.23
CA GLU A 693 26.54 6.60 15.57
C GLU A 693 25.02 6.41 15.46
N PHE A 694 24.49 5.41 16.16
CA PHE A 694 23.08 5.05 16.07
C PHE A 694 22.47 4.71 17.43
N GLN A 695 21.14 4.77 17.48
CA GLN A 695 20.30 4.26 18.56
C GLN A 695 19.49 3.08 18.03
N LEU A 696 19.24 2.09 18.87
CA LEU A 696 18.27 1.05 18.56
C LEU A 696 16.88 1.61 18.81
N THR A 697 16.02 1.42 17.83
CA THR A 697 14.60 1.78 17.93
C THR A 697 13.79 0.51 18.19
N GLY A 698 14.05 -0.53 17.39
CA GLY A 698 13.44 -1.83 17.59
C GLY A 698 14.39 -3.03 17.61
N PHE A 699 14.03 -4.05 18.39
CA PHE A 699 14.81 -5.29 18.49
C PHE A 699 13.93 -6.51 18.75
N ASN A 700 13.86 -7.44 17.80
CA ASN A 700 13.14 -8.71 17.94
C ASN A 700 14.05 -9.91 17.70
N VAL A 701 13.84 -10.98 18.47
CA VAL A 701 14.55 -12.26 18.32
C VAL A 701 13.54 -13.37 18.21
N ARG A 702 13.55 -14.08 17.07
CA ARG A 702 12.68 -15.22 16.82
C ARG A 702 13.50 -16.47 16.58
N GLU A 703 13.14 -17.58 17.22
CA GLU A 703 13.69 -18.90 16.93
C GLU A 703 12.56 -19.85 16.53
N ASP A 704 12.61 -20.35 15.30
CA ASP A 704 11.55 -21.20 14.78
C ASP A 704 11.75 -22.65 15.26
N ARG A 705 10.85 -23.14 16.13
CA ARG A 705 10.89 -24.50 16.72
C ARG A 705 9.87 -25.47 16.13
N GLY A 706 9.28 -25.13 14.99
CA GLY A 706 8.18 -25.90 14.38
C GLY A 706 6.84 -25.17 14.51
N VAL A 707 5.74 -25.90 14.35
CA VAL A 707 4.38 -25.36 14.40
C VAL A 707 3.55 -26.20 15.37
N ASP A 708 2.99 -25.55 16.38
CA ASP A 708 1.87 -26.05 17.19
C ASP A 708 0.60 -25.31 16.75
N MET A 709 -0.56 -25.96 16.85
CA MET A 709 -1.83 -25.41 16.36
C MET A 709 -2.92 -25.65 17.41
N ALA A 710 -3.73 -24.62 17.66
CA ALA A 710 -5.01 -24.71 18.36
C ALA A 710 -6.10 -24.10 17.50
N ILE A 711 -7.34 -24.55 17.70
CA ILE A 711 -8.52 -23.94 17.09
C ILE A 711 -9.31 -23.27 18.20
N VAL A 712 -9.53 -21.96 18.07
CA VAL A 712 -10.43 -21.20 18.94
C VAL A 712 -11.72 -20.90 18.19
N TYR A 713 -12.84 -21.04 18.86
CA TYR A 713 -14.17 -20.73 18.35
C TYR A 713 -15.10 -20.35 19.50
N GLU A 714 -16.14 -19.56 19.21
CA GLU A 714 -17.19 -19.25 20.16
C GLU A 714 -18.15 -20.44 20.29
N ASP A 715 -18.51 -20.81 21.53
CA ASP A 715 -19.51 -21.83 21.79
C ASP A 715 -20.92 -21.22 21.57
N PRO A 716 -21.64 -21.61 20.49
CA PRO A 716 -22.96 -21.04 20.18
C PRO A 716 -24.02 -21.32 21.25
N ALA A 717 -23.74 -22.21 22.20
CA ALA A 717 -24.63 -22.49 23.32
C ALA A 717 -24.51 -21.46 24.46
N LEU A 718 -23.43 -20.67 24.48
CA LEU A 718 -23.10 -19.72 25.54
C LEU A 718 -22.98 -18.28 25.02
N ASP A 719 -22.74 -18.12 23.73
CA ASP A 719 -22.70 -16.84 23.04
C ASP A 719 -24.12 -16.21 22.94
N PRO A 720 -24.33 -15.02 23.54
CA PRO A 720 -25.60 -14.29 23.47
C PRO A 720 -25.84 -13.56 22.13
N ALA A 721 -24.80 -13.35 21.32
CA ALA A 721 -24.78 -12.50 20.13
C ALA A 721 -24.15 -13.23 18.93
N LEU A 722 -24.80 -14.32 18.49
CA LEU A 722 -24.36 -15.25 17.42
C LEU A 722 -23.96 -14.66 16.05
N ASN A 723 -24.09 -13.36 15.83
CA ASN A 723 -23.69 -12.68 14.58
C ASN A 723 -22.56 -11.66 14.79
N GLU A 724 -22.08 -11.50 16.02
CA GLU A 724 -20.97 -10.64 16.40
C GLU A 724 -19.77 -11.56 16.69
N ASP A 725 -18.60 -11.23 16.13
CA ASP A 725 -17.36 -12.01 16.31
C ASP A 725 -16.37 -11.23 17.21
N ASP A 726 -16.89 -10.33 18.06
CA ASP A 726 -16.15 -9.39 18.92
C ASP A 726 -15.08 -10.10 19.77
N ALA A 727 -15.45 -11.23 20.37
CA ALA A 727 -14.56 -11.99 21.24
C ALA A 727 -13.42 -12.66 20.48
N LEU A 728 -13.70 -13.15 19.27
CA LEU A 728 -12.67 -13.69 18.39
C LEU A 728 -11.78 -12.58 17.82
N ALA A 729 -12.33 -11.41 17.50
CA ALA A 729 -11.59 -10.25 17.02
C ALA A 729 -10.60 -9.75 18.08
N GLN A 730 -11.06 -9.49 19.30
CA GLN A 730 -10.23 -9.02 20.41
C GLN A 730 -9.13 -10.03 20.79
N MET A 731 -9.46 -11.32 20.84
CA MET A 731 -8.46 -12.37 21.07
C MET A 731 -7.42 -12.40 19.95
N THR A 732 -7.84 -12.29 18.69
CA THR A 732 -6.92 -12.28 17.55
C THR A 732 -5.98 -11.08 17.63
N TYR A 733 -6.51 -9.89 17.92
CA TYR A 733 -5.73 -8.66 18.02
C TYR A 733 -4.72 -8.69 19.17
N GLY A 734 -5.13 -9.14 20.36
CA GLY A 734 -4.20 -9.28 21.48
C GLY A 734 -3.17 -10.39 21.25
N LEU A 735 -3.51 -11.46 20.52
CA LEU A 735 -2.56 -12.50 20.12
C LEU A 735 -1.54 -11.91 19.16
N GLU A 736 -1.95 -11.16 18.15
CA GLU A 736 -1.02 -10.48 17.24
C GLU A 736 -0.03 -9.61 18.02
N ASN A 737 -0.52 -8.80 18.96
CA ASN A 737 0.30 -7.83 19.69
C ASN A 737 1.02 -8.34 20.94
N SER A 738 0.80 -9.60 21.32
CA SER A 738 1.55 -10.22 22.43
C SER A 738 2.41 -11.39 21.94
N PHE A 739 1.88 -12.20 21.02
CA PHE A 739 2.58 -13.34 20.44
C PHE A 739 3.58 -12.92 19.35
N LEU A 740 3.24 -11.97 18.46
CA LEU A 740 4.19 -11.58 17.39
C LEU A 740 5.26 -10.59 17.87
N THR A 741 4.92 -9.77 18.86
CA THR A 741 5.82 -8.78 19.49
C THR A 741 6.66 -9.36 20.64
N ASN A 742 6.42 -10.62 21.03
CA ASN A 742 7.06 -11.27 22.17
C ASN A 742 6.93 -10.44 23.47
N ARG A 743 5.72 -9.97 23.78
CA ARG A 743 5.41 -9.20 24.99
C ARG A 743 5.18 -10.15 26.17
N ASP A 744 5.75 -9.84 27.34
CA ASP A 744 5.44 -10.51 28.64
C ASP A 744 4.45 -9.66 29.47
N CYS A 745 4.29 -8.39 29.10
CA CYS A 745 3.44 -7.44 29.79
C CYS A 745 2.10 -7.28 29.09
N ASP A 746 1.13 -8.12 29.44
CA ASP A 746 -0.17 -8.10 28.78
C ASP A 746 -1.14 -7.06 29.38
N PHE A 747 -0.98 -6.72 30.66
CA PHE A 747 -1.77 -5.70 31.36
C PHE A 747 -1.10 -5.25 32.66
N LEU A 748 -1.58 -4.15 33.23
CA LEU A 748 -1.13 -3.60 34.51
C LEU A 748 -2.11 -4.00 35.64
N ASP A 749 -1.59 -4.32 36.82
CA ASP A 749 -2.44 -4.47 38.00
C ASP A 749 -2.95 -3.12 38.52
N ASN A 750 -3.82 -3.15 39.54
CA ASN A 750 -4.36 -1.96 40.19
C ASN A 750 -3.30 -1.05 40.86
N GLN A 751 -2.03 -1.45 40.83
CA GLN A 751 -0.87 -0.70 41.30
C GLN A 751 0.03 -0.23 40.15
N GLY A 752 -0.41 -0.38 38.89
CA GLY A 752 0.36 -0.02 37.70
C GLY A 752 1.57 -0.92 37.50
N GLN A 753 1.58 -2.13 38.06
CA GLN A 753 2.66 -3.09 37.87
C GLN A 753 2.30 -4.07 36.77
N CYS A 754 3.25 -4.30 35.88
CA CYS A 754 3.15 -5.31 34.83
C CYS A 754 2.81 -6.70 35.39
N VAL A 755 1.72 -7.30 34.91
CA VAL A 755 1.34 -8.68 35.24
C VAL A 755 1.72 -9.59 34.08
N GLY A 756 2.82 -10.31 34.27
CA GLY A 756 3.35 -11.29 33.32
C GLY A 756 3.82 -12.56 34.01
N ASN A 757 4.15 -13.60 33.23
CA ASN A 757 4.70 -14.84 33.77
C ASN A 757 6.24 -14.81 33.84
N GLY A 758 6.86 -13.68 33.47
CA GLY A 758 8.29 -13.49 33.41
C GLY A 758 8.91 -14.10 32.14
N ARG A 759 8.09 -14.42 31.13
CA ARG A 759 8.48 -15.02 29.87
C ARG A 759 7.75 -14.31 28.75
N ARG A 760 8.54 -13.88 27.76
CA ARG A 760 8.08 -13.30 26.50
C ARG A 760 7.56 -14.42 25.57
N ASP A 761 6.58 -15.20 26.04
CA ASP A 761 5.95 -16.29 25.29
C ASP A 761 4.44 -16.40 25.54
N ILE A 762 3.65 -16.56 24.46
CA ILE A 762 2.29 -17.11 24.53
C ILE A 762 2.33 -18.51 23.91
N THR A 763 1.97 -19.51 24.70
CA THR A 763 1.97 -20.92 24.28
C THR A 763 0.55 -21.43 24.12
N ILE A 764 0.33 -22.47 23.30
CA ILE A 764 -0.99 -23.10 23.17
C ILE A 764 -1.61 -23.49 24.54
N PRO A 765 -0.87 -24.05 25.51
CA PRO A 765 -1.39 -24.25 26.86
C PRO A 765 -1.84 -22.98 27.58
N GLU A 766 -1.17 -21.85 27.35
CA GLU A 766 -1.56 -20.57 27.94
C GLU A 766 -2.81 -20.00 27.27
N ILE A 767 -2.91 -20.10 25.94
CA ILE A 767 -4.14 -19.77 25.19
C ILE A 767 -5.31 -20.61 25.72
N TYR A 768 -5.11 -21.93 25.88
CA TYR A 768 -6.11 -22.83 26.44
C TYR A 768 -6.52 -22.42 27.87
N ARG A 769 -5.55 -22.05 28.73
CA ARG A 769 -5.82 -21.63 30.12
C ARG A 769 -6.67 -20.36 30.18
N ARG A 770 -6.39 -19.39 29.31
CA ARG A 770 -7.06 -18.08 29.28
C ARG A 770 -8.48 -18.18 28.70
N TRP A 771 -8.62 -18.78 27.52
CA TRP A 771 -9.86 -18.68 26.74
C TRP A 771 -10.68 -19.96 26.66
N ASN A 772 -10.28 -21.09 27.25
CA ASN A 772 -11.18 -22.25 27.27
C ASN A 772 -12.23 -22.12 28.39
N HIS A 773 -13.45 -21.74 28.03
CA HIS A 773 -14.56 -21.50 28.95
C HIS A 773 -14.88 -22.66 29.90
N ALA A 774 -14.59 -23.90 29.51
CA ALA A 774 -14.83 -25.06 30.34
C ALA A 774 -13.84 -25.17 31.51
N THR A 775 -12.71 -24.46 31.46
CA THR A 775 -11.60 -24.62 32.42
C THR A 775 -10.99 -23.33 32.95
N ASN A 776 -11.30 -22.16 32.38
CA ASN A 776 -10.73 -20.85 32.71
C ASN A 776 -11.40 -20.15 33.92
N SER A 777 -11.98 -20.89 34.86
CA SER A 777 -12.64 -20.29 36.01
C SER A 777 -11.63 -19.55 36.90
N GLY A 778 -11.80 -18.23 37.08
CA GLY A 778 -10.93 -17.38 37.91
C GLY A 778 -9.83 -16.64 37.15
N ILE A 779 -9.82 -16.69 35.82
CA ILE A 779 -9.05 -15.79 34.96
C ILE A 779 -9.72 -14.40 34.96
N THR A 780 -8.91 -13.35 35.00
CA THR A 780 -9.41 -11.97 34.96
C THR A 780 -9.66 -11.48 33.53
N ALA A 781 -10.55 -10.51 33.34
CA ALA A 781 -10.76 -9.87 32.04
C ALA A 781 -9.47 -9.26 31.47
N GLY A 782 -8.61 -8.68 32.32
CA GLY A 782 -7.29 -8.19 31.92
C GLY A 782 -6.38 -9.30 31.35
N GLU A 783 -6.38 -10.50 31.95
CA GLU A 783 -5.64 -11.66 31.39
C GLU A 783 -6.20 -12.14 30.05
N MET A 784 -7.47 -11.84 29.75
CA MET A 784 -8.14 -12.14 28.49
C MET A 784 -8.23 -10.90 27.57
N TRP A 785 -7.46 -9.85 27.86
CA TRP A 785 -7.43 -8.58 27.12
C TRP A 785 -8.78 -7.88 27.00
N GLY A 786 -9.43 -7.63 28.13
CA GLY A 786 -10.69 -6.88 28.15
C GLY A 786 -11.92 -7.76 27.90
N LEU A 787 -11.74 -9.00 27.44
CA LEU A 787 -12.84 -9.95 27.28
C LEU A 787 -13.47 -10.32 28.63
N ASP A 788 -14.64 -9.74 28.92
CA ASP A 788 -15.53 -10.17 30.01
C ASP A 788 -16.32 -11.45 29.66
N ALA A 789 -16.30 -11.82 28.38
CA ALA A 789 -16.98 -12.93 27.75
C ALA A 789 -16.35 -14.31 28.05
N ASN A 790 -17.10 -15.20 28.73
CA ASN A 790 -16.67 -16.58 28.96
C ASN A 790 -17.37 -17.61 28.05
N TYR A 791 -17.34 -17.40 26.73
CA TYR A 791 -17.94 -18.30 25.73
C TYR A 791 -16.97 -18.84 24.68
N LEU A 792 -15.69 -18.49 24.73
CA LEU A 792 -14.67 -19.05 23.83
C LEU A 792 -14.30 -20.49 24.21
N ASN A 793 -13.99 -21.31 23.21
CA ASN A 793 -13.52 -22.68 23.37
C ASN A 793 -12.26 -22.93 22.56
N VAL A 794 -11.27 -23.58 23.17
CA VAL A 794 -9.95 -23.83 22.59
C VAL A 794 -9.75 -25.35 22.45
N SER A 795 -9.46 -25.84 21.24
CA SER A 795 -9.23 -27.27 20.93
C SER A 795 -7.84 -27.56 20.37
#